data_AF-A0A497J0G5-F1
#
_entry.id   AF-A0A497J0G5-F1
#
_cell.length_a   1.000
_cell.length_b   1.000
_cell.length_c   1.000
_cell.angle_alpha   90.00
_cell.angle_beta   90.00
_cell.angle_gamma   90.00
#
_symmetry.space_group_name_H-M   'P 1'
#
loop_
_entity.id
_entity.type
_entity.pdbx_description
1 polymer ?
#
loop_
_entity_poly.entity_id
_entity_poly.type
_entity_poly.pdbx_seq_one_letter_code
_entity_poly.pdbx_strand_id
1 'polypeptide(L)'
;IAHYPFEDPLPAELWSTMLRIAEEMGIKLSQSGLRGQDLAEIKNAISHPAFLKDSGRPVFFFYTPSAIQPDRWLQFRQVVEDELGSVVFIGNTINESYLGAFEGFYTYVYITTHPEDDGRTYYTHNERRLRIGPKKIDIDDAFSRAYAGMEVPLELKTFFITVVPGYDDTNVRSPGLLRDREEGELYIRLWRTAIDLDADSVIITSWNEWHEGTELEPSMEYGFYYLNLTRLYVEQYQGTHAPIPEISFSATIPSISQDPDLGGSGEILLSAGEVPALYVNVTVVGDESVSSLDLQGDFYTYLREIEGDRASILIPSVPPNSELVVSLVYEAESAGPTFNILVTASDPFGVPYELYRGELHALRESSISASVFPDSIKIGESVTITGSVVPRRGGRTVKISYTRPDSSTFVRTVTTAVDGSFRDTYEPDAVGQWSVEVSLEEDAEYSGSTSPILYFMVEEKGCIIATSTYGSELSPEVQFLREFRDEAILKTFVGKNFMDVFNAWYYSFSPRVAEMIEGNTLLRTAMKIILYPLIGILHLAAEAYSLLSFNPEFAVLVSGLVASFLIGLAYFAPVAFVLRLIKKLRVPTKVLRASLLIWILGLCLIVIAEIAQWSGLMMFSTAMFVLSMIATSSLTFAKLLVRYNRES
;
A
#
# COMPACT_ATOMS: atom_id res chain seq x y z
N ILE A 1 -37.77 30.21 40.79
CA ILE A 1 -37.39 28.82 40.46
C ILE A 1 -36.09 28.56 41.20
N ALA A 2 -36.02 27.53 42.06
CA ALA A 2 -34.76 27.23 42.76
C ALA A 2 -33.73 26.82 41.70
N HIS A 3 -32.63 27.55 41.60
CA HIS A 3 -31.52 27.16 40.75
C HIS A 3 -30.77 26.04 41.44
N TYR A 4 -30.57 24.91 40.76
CA TYR A 4 -29.66 23.89 41.23
C TYR A 4 -28.23 24.47 41.16
N PRO A 5 -27.48 24.62 42.27
CA PRO A 5 -26.52 25.73 42.38
C PRO A 5 -25.10 25.48 41.85
N PHE A 6 -24.77 24.30 41.30
CA PHE A 6 -23.36 23.86 41.34
C PHE A 6 -22.68 23.52 40.03
N GLU A 7 -23.37 23.51 38.88
CA GLU A 7 -22.70 23.25 37.60
C GLU A 7 -23.23 24.20 36.51
N ASP A 8 -22.30 24.86 35.82
CA ASP A 8 -22.61 25.45 34.52
C ASP A 8 -22.71 24.32 33.51
N PRO A 9 -23.77 24.29 32.67
CA PRO A 9 -23.96 23.28 31.67
C PRO A 9 -22.78 23.35 30.71
N LEU A 10 -22.35 22.18 30.29
CA LEU A 10 -21.41 22.07 29.19
C LEU A 10 -21.97 22.84 27.98
N PRO A 11 -21.10 23.48 27.17
CA PRO A 11 -21.54 24.14 25.95
C PRO A 11 -22.40 23.19 25.09
N ALA A 12 -23.49 23.69 24.52
CA ALA A 12 -24.43 22.86 23.76
C ALA A 12 -23.77 22.04 22.62
N GLU A 13 -22.70 22.59 22.02
CA GLU A 13 -21.89 21.93 20.98
C GLU A 13 -21.09 20.73 21.51
N LEU A 14 -20.67 20.75 22.77
CA LEU A 14 -19.98 19.63 23.40
C LEU A 14 -20.96 18.48 23.65
N TRP A 15 -22.18 18.79 24.11
CA TRP A 15 -23.18 17.78 24.41
C TRP A 15 -23.67 17.01 23.17
N SER A 16 -23.87 17.71 22.05
CA SER A 16 -24.21 17.06 20.77
C SER A 16 -23.08 16.13 20.29
N THR A 17 -21.82 16.56 20.46
CA THR A 17 -20.64 15.75 20.13
C THR A 17 -20.55 14.51 21.01
N MET A 18 -20.72 14.65 22.32
CA MET A 18 -20.70 13.53 23.27
C MET A 18 -21.81 12.52 22.96
N LEU A 19 -23.03 12.98 22.66
CA LEU A 19 -24.15 12.10 22.30
C LEU A 19 -23.90 11.30 21.01
N ARG A 20 -23.29 11.92 20.00
CA ARG A 20 -22.89 11.24 18.76
C ARG A 20 -21.85 10.16 19.04
N ILE A 21 -20.79 10.48 19.78
CA ILE A 21 -19.74 9.52 20.15
C ILE A 21 -20.35 8.38 20.98
N ALA A 22 -21.23 8.68 21.93
CA ALA A 22 -21.90 7.67 22.72
C ALA A 22 -22.79 6.74 21.88
N GLU A 23 -23.46 7.25 20.84
CA GLU A 23 -24.20 6.40 19.90
C GLU A 23 -23.27 5.47 19.10
N GLU A 24 -22.16 6.00 18.56
CA GLU A 24 -21.14 5.23 17.84
C GLU A 24 -20.55 4.11 18.72
N MET A 25 -20.36 4.38 20.01
CA MET A 25 -19.83 3.42 20.99
C MET A 25 -20.90 2.54 21.64
N GLY A 26 -22.19 2.75 21.37
CA GLY A 26 -23.28 2.03 22.02
C GLY A 26 -23.48 2.35 23.52
N ILE A 27 -22.97 3.48 23.99
CA ILE A 27 -23.06 3.94 25.39
C ILE A 27 -24.31 4.84 25.57
N LYS A 28 -24.81 4.94 26.82
CA LYS A 28 -25.86 5.89 27.19
C LYS A 28 -25.30 7.01 28.07
N LEU A 29 -25.74 8.25 27.81
CA LEU A 29 -25.38 9.43 28.57
C LEU A 29 -26.58 9.99 29.34
N SER A 30 -26.33 10.45 30.55
CA SER A 30 -27.28 11.19 31.38
C SER A 30 -26.59 12.45 31.91
N GLN A 31 -27.37 13.38 32.45
CA GLN A 31 -26.84 14.59 33.05
C GLN A 31 -26.80 14.49 34.58
N SER A 32 -25.67 14.89 35.15
CA SER A 32 -25.56 15.26 36.56
C SER A 32 -26.05 16.70 36.72
N GLY A 33 -27.17 16.87 37.40
CA GLY A 33 -27.83 18.16 37.58
C GLY A 33 -28.73 18.56 36.41
N LEU A 34 -29.75 19.36 36.73
CA LEU A 34 -30.65 19.98 35.76
C LEU A 34 -31.11 21.32 36.33
N ARG A 35 -30.97 22.41 35.56
CA ARG A 35 -31.51 23.73 35.96
C ARG A 35 -32.71 24.07 35.09
N GLY A 36 -33.68 24.77 35.66
CA GLY A 36 -34.91 25.13 34.93
C GLY A 36 -34.68 25.95 33.66
N GLN A 37 -33.58 26.70 33.59
CA GLN A 37 -33.21 27.48 32.40
C GLN A 37 -32.62 26.63 31.26
N ASP A 38 -32.15 25.42 31.56
CA ASP A 38 -31.50 24.52 30.59
C ASP A 38 -32.53 23.60 29.88
N LEU A 39 -33.81 23.66 30.26
CA LEU A 39 -34.84 22.73 29.77
C LEU A 39 -35.09 22.82 28.26
N ALA A 40 -34.91 24.00 27.65
CA ALA A 40 -35.06 24.15 26.20
C ALA A 40 -33.90 23.48 25.44
N GLU A 41 -32.68 23.57 25.96
CA GLU A 41 -31.48 22.96 25.36
C GLU A 41 -31.51 21.44 25.51
N ILE A 42 -31.94 20.95 26.67
CA ILE A 42 -31.97 19.52 26.96
C ILE A 42 -33.05 18.76 26.19
N LYS A 43 -34.12 19.44 25.77
CA LYS A 43 -35.22 18.83 25.03
C LYS A 43 -34.74 18.14 23.75
N ASN A 44 -33.78 18.75 23.07
CA ASN A 44 -33.15 18.15 21.90
C ASN A 44 -32.27 16.95 22.29
N ALA A 45 -31.48 17.09 23.36
CA ALA A 45 -30.61 16.03 23.85
C ALA A 45 -31.37 14.76 24.26
N ILE A 46 -32.48 14.89 25.00
CA ILE A 46 -33.26 13.73 25.46
C ILE A 46 -33.92 12.97 24.30
N SER A 47 -34.05 13.58 23.12
CA SER A 47 -34.55 12.90 21.93
C SER A 47 -33.52 11.95 21.32
N HIS A 48 -32.23 12.16 21.60
CA HIS A 48 -31.13 11.35 21.07
C HIS A 48 -31.22 9.88 21.54
N PRO A 49 -30.92 8.90 20.68
CA PRO A 49 -30.94 7.48 21.05
C PRO A 49 -29.90 7.12 22.13
N ALA A 50 -28.80 7.86 22.21
CA ALA A 50 -27.78 7.70 23.25
C ALA A 50 -28.14 8.34 24.59
N PHE A 51 -29.24 9.08 24.71
CA PHE A 51 -29.66 9.60 26.02
C PHE A 51 -30.23 8.46 26.89
N LEU A 52 -29.80 8.37 28.15
CA LEU A 52 -30.21 7.35 29.10
C LEU A 52 -31.70 7.47 29.43
N LYS A 53 -32.44 6.38 29.22
CA LYS A 53 -33.87 6.31 29.47
C LYS A 53 -34.22 5.04 30.24
N ASP A 54 -35.08 5.17 31.25
CA ASP A 54 -35.76 4.05 31.88
C ASP A 54 -37.20 4.00 31.38
N SER A 55 -37.56 2.91 30.71
CA SER A 55 -38.91 2.71 30.16
C SER A 55 -39.38 3.88 29.29
N GLY A 56 -38.45 4.47 28.53
CA GLY A 56 -38.67 5.64 27.66
C GLY A 56 -38.59 7.00 28.36
N ARG A 57 -38.46 7.05 29.70
CA ARG A 57 -38.37 8.29 30.49
C ARG A 57 -36.91 8.71 30.65
N PRO A 58 -36.55 9.97 30.36
CA PRO A 58 -35.20 10.48 30.61
C PRO A 58 -34.81 10.36 32.08
N VAL A 59 -33.60 9.88 32.35
CA VAL A 59 -33.04 9.74 33.70
C VAL A 59 -32.12 10.92 33.99
N PHE A 60 -32.24 11.50 35.19
CA PHE A 60 -31.40 12.59 35.68
C PHE A 60 -30.84 12.27 37.06
N PHE A 61 -29.54 12.52 37.24
CA PHE A 61 -28.85 12.36 38.52
C PHE A 61 -28.66 13.71 39.19
N PHE A 62 -28.79 13.78 40.51
CA PHE A 62 -28.60 15.02 41.27
C PHE A 62 -27.60 14.81 42.40
N TYR A 63 -26.43 15.45 42.27
CA TYR A 63 -25.27 15.33 43.18
C TYR A 63 -25.48 15.89 44.60
N THR A 64 -26.30 16.92 44.79
CA THR A 64 -26.52 17.61 46.08
C THR A 64 -28.01 17.92 46.30
N PRO A 65 -28.88 16.89 46.43
CA PRO A 65 -30.31 17.11 46.69
C PRO A 65 -30.59 17.95 47.94
N SER A 66 -29.71 17.84 48.94
CA SER A 66 -29.80 18.55 50.23
C SER A 66 -29.72 20.08 50.12
N ALA A 67 -29.26 20.62 48.99
CA ALA A 67 -29.25 22.07 48.74
C ALA A 67 -30.67 22.65 48.57
N ILE A 68 -31.66 21.81 48.27
CA ILE A 68 -33.06 22.20 48.04
C ILE A 68 -33.95 21.38 48.98
N GLN A 69 -34.98 22.03 49.56
CA GLN A 69 -35.94 21.37 50.45
C GLN A 69 -36.84 20.39 49.68
N PRO A 70 -37.34 19.30 50.30
CA PRO A 70 -38.14 18.28 49.62
C PRO A 70 -39.38 18.80 48.88
N ASP A 71 -40.13 19.74 49.48
CA ASP A 71 -41.31 20.37 48.86
C ASP A 71 -40.95 21.15 47.58
N ARG A 72 -39.77 21.78 47.57
CA ARG A 72 -39.24 22.50 46.42
C ARG A 72 -38.78 21.56 45.30
N TRP A 73 -38.31 20.36 45.64
CA TRP A 73 -38.04 19.33 44.64
C TRP A 73 -39.31 18.87 43.92
N LEU A 74 -40.42 18.69 44.64
CA LEU A 74 -41.71 18.36 44.02
C LEU A 74 -42.19 19.47 43.07
N GLN A 75 -42.03 20.74 43.47
CA GLN A 75 -42.34 21.88 42.60
C GLN A 75 -41.43 21.91 41.37
N PHE A 76 -40.12 21.72 41.56
CA PHE A 76 -39.16 21.69 40.46
C PHE A 76 -39.46 20.55 39.49
N ARG A 77 -39.78 19.37 40.01
CA ARG A 77 -40.17 18.21 39.22
C ARG A 77 -41.38 18.52 38.34
N GLN A 78 -42.42 19.16 38.87
CA GLN A 78 -43.59 19.54 38.08
C GLN A 78 -43.18 20.42 36.89
N VAL A 79 -42.32 21.42 37.11
CA VAL A 79 -41.81 22.30 36.04
C VAL A 79 -41.07 21.50 34.97
N VAL A 80 -40.24 20.53 35.37
CA VAL A 80 -39.49 19.67 34.43
C VAL A 80 -40.45 18.77 33.65
N GLU A 81 -41.42 18.16 34.32
CA GLU A 81 -42.38 17.24 33.68
C GLU A 81 -43.36 17.97 32.74
N ASP A 82 -43.71 19.21 33.04
CA ASP A 82 -44.52 20.06 32.17
C ASP A 82 -43.81 20.37 30.84
N GLU A 83 -42.48 20.49 30.84
CA GLU A 83 -41.69 20.82 29.65
C GLU A 83 -41.18 19.59 28.88
N LEU A 84 -40.72 18.56 29.59
CA LEU A 84 -40.04 17.39 29.03
C LEU A 84 -40.90 16.11 29.00
N GLY A 85 -42.07 16.12 29.66
CA GLY A 85 -42.85 14.91 29.92
C GLY A 85 -42.30 14.11 31.11
N SER A 86 -42.73 12.86 31.27
CA SER A 86 -42.34 12.05 32.43
C SER A 86 -40.83 11.81 32.47
N VAL A 87 -40.22 12.08 33.63
CA VAL A 87 -38.78 11.90 33.90
C VAL A 87 -38.54 10.94 35.08
N VAL A 88 -37.30 10.55 35.30
CA VAL A 88 -36.81 9.79 36.45
C VAL A 88 -35.74 10.60 37.16
N PHE A 89 -35.93 10.87 38.46
CA PHE A 89 -34.97 11.61 39.28
C PHE A 89 -34.24 10.67 40.24
N ILE A 90 -32.91 10.68 40.19
CA ILE A 90 -32.02 9.90 41.04
C ILE A 90 -31.18 10.85 41.92
N GLY A 91 -31.29 10.75 43.24
CA GLY A 91 -30.69 11.70 44.17
C GLY A 91 -29.50 11.13 44.97
N ASN A 92 -28.41 11.89 45.07
CA ASN A 92 -27.29 11.58 45.96
C ASN A 92 -27.64 11.93 47.42
N THR A 93 -28.45 11.10 48.08
CA THR A 93 -28.88 11.33 49.46
C THR A 93 -29.40 10.05 50.08
N ILE A 94 -29.22 9.92 51.40
CA ILE A 94 -29.82 8.86 52.21
C ILE A 94 -30.94 9.38 53.13
N ASN A 95 -31.37 10.63 52.92
CA ASN A 95 -32.42 11.25 53.73
C ASN A 95 -33.81 10.86 53.19
N GLU A 96 -34.57 10.14 54.01
CA GLU A 96 -35.93 9.67 53.70
C GLU A 96 -36.92 10.79 53.39
N SER A 97 -36.68 12.03 53.82
CA SER A 97 -37.56 13.16 53.49
C SER A 97 -37.66 13.41 51.97
N TYR A 98 -36.72 12.91 51.18
CA TYR A 98 -36.70 13.06 49.72
C TYR A 98 -37.42 11.92 48.98
N LEU A 99 -37.94 10.92 49.69
CA LEU A 99 -38.66 9.78 49.11
C LEU A 99 -39.82 10.18 48.19
N GLY A 100 -40.48 11.30 48.48
CA GLY A 100 -41.57 11.81 47.66
C GLY A 100 -41.16 12.28 46.28
N ALA A 101 -39.94 12.80 46.14
CA ALA A 101 -39.52 13.56 44.97
C ALA A 101 -38.64 12.77 43.98
N PHE A 102 -38.02 11.67 44.41
CA PHE A 102 -37.05 10.89 43.63
C PHE A 102 -37.50 9.43 43.48
N GLU A 103 -37.19 8.82 42.34
CA GLU A 103 -37.40 7.40 42.06
C GLU A 103 -36.22 6.52 42.51
N GLY A 104 -35.05 7.11 42.73
CA GLY A 104 -33.91 6.37 43.21
C GLY A 104 -32.87 7.21 43.93
N PHE A 105 -31.96 6.53 44.59
CA PHE A 105 -31.01 7.12 45.51
C PHE A 105 -29.65 6.45 45.38
N TYR A 106 -28.60 7.24 45.57
CA TYR A 106 -27.22 6.76 45.59
C TYR A 106 -26.37 7.56 46.56
N THR A 107 -25.13 7.12 46.74
CA THR A 107 -24.10 7.81 47.52
C THR A 107 -22.86 7.98 46.66
N TYR A 108 -22.52 9.21 46.24
CA TYR A 108 -21.50 9.42 45.21
C TYR A 108 -20.13 8.85 45.56
N VAL A 109 -19.58 9.10 46.75
CA VAL A 109 -18.38 8.40 47.23
C VAL A 109 -18.72 7.69 48.54
N TYR A 110 -18.33 6.42 48.63
CA TYR A 110 -18.34 5.68 49.88
C TYR A 110 -16.89 5.56 50.41
N ILE A 111 -16.57 6.35 51.44
CA ILE A 111 -15.25 6.35 52.08
C ILE A 111 -15.38 5.67 53.43
N THR A 112 -14.77 4.49 53.57
CA THR A 112 -14.61 3.82 54.86
C THR A 112 -13.16 3.87 55.30
N THR A 113 -12.92 4.13 56.58
CA THR A 113 -11.58 4.12 57.19
C THR A 113 -11.27 2.80 57.90
N HIS A 114 -12.24 1.88 57.98
CA HIS A 114 -12.05 0.58 58.62
C HIS A 114 -11.61 -0.46 57.57
N PRO A 115 -10.46 -1.13 57.72
CA PRO A 115 -9.90 -2.01 56.68
C PRO A 115 -10.84 -3.12 56.20
N GLU A 116 -11.60 -3.71 57.13
CA GLU A 116 -12.52 -4.83 56.84
C GLU A 116 -13.92 -4.40 56.37
N ASP A 117 -14.19 -3.09 56.28
CA ASP A 117 -15.51 -2.63 55.88
C ASP A 117 -15.72 -2.79 54.37
N ASP A 118 -16.73 -3.56 54.01
CA ASP A 118 -17.15 -3.89 52.65
C ASP A 118 -18.40 -3.11 52.23
N GLY A 119 -18.86 -2.16 53.05
CA GLY A 119 -20.07 -1.38 52.82
C GLY A 119 -21.38 -2.14 53.03
N ARG A 120 -21.37 -3.46 53.28
CA ARG A 120 -22.59 -4.26 53.32
C ARG A 120 -23.59 -3.79 54.36
N THR A 121 -23.11 -3.50 55.57
CA THR A 121 -23.96 -3.00 56.65
C THR A 121 -24.56 -1.64 56.27
N TYR A 122 -23.75 -0.75 55.69
CA TYR A 122 -24.17 0.57 55.25
C TYR A 122 -25.23 0.49 54.15
N TYR A 123 -24.97 -0.27 53.08
CA TYR A 123 -25.89 -0.39 51.95
C TYR A 123 -27.18 -1.12 52.34
N THR A 124 -27.10 -2.24 53.08
CA THR A 124 -28.30 -2.96 53.55
C THR A 124 -29.19 -2.07 54.43
N HIS A 125 -28.60 -1.26 55.29
CA HIS A 125 -29.35 -0.35 56.16
C HIS A 125 -30.07 0.73 55.36
N ASN A 126 -29.38 1.39 54.43
CA ASN A 126 -29.95 2.50 53.66
C ASN A 126 -30.95 2.02 52.60
N GLU A 127 -30.69 0.88 51.95
CA GLU A 127 -31.62 0.28 50.99
C GLU A 127 -32.97 0.02 51.66
N ARG A 128 -32.99 -0.66 52.83
CA ARG A 128 -34.23 -0.96 53.57
C ARG A 128 -35.06 0.29 53.88
N ARG A 129 -34.38 1.39 54.18
CA ARG A 129 -35.00 2.67 54.54
C ARG A 129 -35.57 3.41 53.33
N LEU A 130 -34.91 3.28 52.18
CA LEU A 130 -35.24 4.04 50.99
C LEU A 130 -36.06 3.24 49.97
N ARG A 131 -36.17 1.92 50.11
CA ARG A 131 -36.80 1.01 49.13
C ARG A 131 -38.24 1.34 48.77
N ILE A 132 -39.02 1.89 49.70
CA ILE A 132 -40.44 2.20 49.51
C ILE A 132 -40.69 3.63 49.97
N GLY A 133 -41.30 4.44 49.10
CA GLY A 133 -41.62 5.83 49.42
C GLY A 133 -42.90 6.31 48.74
N PRO A 134 -43.45 7.46 49.20
CA PRO A 134 -44.54 8.12 48.50
C PRO A 134 -44.19 8.45 47.05
N LYS A 135 -45.18 8.37 46.17
CA LYS A 135 -45.06 8.75 44.76
C LYS A 135 -45.49 10.19 44.56
N LYS A 136 -44.53 11.07 44.28
CA LYS A 136 -44.75 12.49 43.90
C LYS A 136 -45.59 13.29 44.92
N ILE A 137 -45.47 12.95 46.21
CA ILE A 137 -46.08 13.69 47.32
C ILE A 137 -45.08 13.81 48.45
N ASP A 138 -45.15 14.90 49.20
CA ASP A 138 -44.27 15.09 50.35
C ASP A 138 -44.50 14.00 51.40
N ILE A 139 -43.45 13.63 52.15
CA ILE A 139 -43.53 12.56 53.14
C ILE A 139 -44.50 12.90 54.28
N ASP A 140 -44.55 14.16 54.71
CA ASP A 140 -45.45 14.60 55.78
C ASP A 140 -46.90 14.62 55.30
N ASP A 141 -47.12 14.99 54.04
CA ASP A 141 -48.43 14.89 53.39
C ASP A 141 -48.89 13.44 53.22
N ALA A 142 -47.96 12.53 52.90
CA ALA A 142 -48.24 11.10 52.81
C ALA A 142 -48.65 10.53 54.17
N PHE A 143 -47.94 10.89 55.25
CA PHE A 143 -48.34 10.52 56.60
C PHE A 143 -49.69 11.12 56.98
N SER A 144 -49.92 12.40 56.69
CA SER A 144 -51.19 13.07 56.95
C SER A 144 -52.37 12.38 56.24
N ARG A 145 -52.16 11.93 55.00
CA ARG A 145 -53.13 11.12 54.25
C ARG A 145 -53.40 9.77 54.92
N ALA A 146 -52.34 9.05 55.30
CA ALA A 146 -52.47 7.78 55.99
C ALA A 146 -53.24 7.93 57.32
N TYR A 147 -52.92 8.95 58.13
CA TYR A 147 -53.62 9.23 59.39
C TYR A 147 -55.10 9.59 59.18
N ALA A 148 -55.43 10.23 58.07
CA ALA A 148 -56.81 10.52 57.68
C ALA A 148 -57.56 9.32 57.09
N GLY A 149 -56.93 8.13 57.01
CA GLY A 149 -57.52 6.94 56.39
C GLY A 149 -57.64 7.03 54.87
N MET A 150 -56.89 7.92 54.23
CA MET A 150 -56.86 8.08 52.78
C MET A 150 -55.77 7.19 52.16
N GLU A 151 -55.97 6.79 50.91
CA GLU A 151 -54.96 6.04 50.15
C GLU A 151 -53.70 6.88 49.93
N VAL A 152 -52.54 6.25 50.13
CA VAL A 152 -51.21 6.82 49.87
C VAL A 152 -50.58 6.07 48.71
N PRO A 153 -50.31 6.73 47.57
CA PRO A 153 -49.62 6.09 46.47
C PRO A 153 -48.16 5.89 46.86
N LEU A 154 -47.73 4.62 46.89
CA LEU A 154 -46.35 4.22 47.16
C LEU A 154 -45.72 3.68 45.88
N GLU A 155 -44.40 3.81 45.79
CA GLU A 155 -43.60 3.20 44.73
C GLU A 155 -42.30 2.62 45.28
N LEU A 156 -41.82 1.59 44.60
CA LEU A 156 -40.49 1.05 44.82
C LEU A 156 -39.46 2.03 44.31
N LYS A 157 -38.42 2.24 45.10
CA LYS A 157 -37.28 3.11 44.77
C LYS A 157 -36.07 2.25 44.46
N THR A 158 -35.30 2.69 43.47
CA THR A 158 -34.01 2.08 43.13
C THR A 158 -32.95 2.59 44.09
N PHE A 159 -32.18 1.70 44.70
CA PHE A 159 -31.03 2.11 45.51
C PHE A 159 -29.75 1.60 44.86
N PHE A 160 -28.86 2.54 44.51
CA PHE A 160 -27.62 2.23 43.82
C PHE A 160 -26.53 1.96 44.87
N ILE A 161 -25.81 0.87 44.68
CA ILE A 161 -24.57 0.61 45.43
C ILE A 161 -23.42 1.26 44.70
N THR A 162 -22.56 1.96 45.43
CA THR A 162 -21.41 2.66 44.84
C THR A 162 -20.14 1.84 45.05
N VAL A 163 -19.37 1.66 43.98
CA VAL A 163 -18.06 1.05 44.01
C VAL A 163 -17.01 2.11 43.67
N VAL A 164 -15.92 2.15 44.43
CA VAL A 164 -14.85 3.15 44.32
C VAL A 164 -13.50 2.46 44.47
N PRO A 165 -12.50 2.73 43.61
CA PRO A 165 -11.23 2.01 43.66
C PRO A 165 -10.38 2.41 44.87
N GLY A 166 -10.50 3.66 45.31
CA GLY A 166 -9.87 4.30 46.46
C GLY A 166 -10.21 5.79 46.44
N TYR A 167 -9.61 6.57 47.34
CA TYR A 167 -9.83 8.01 47.42
C TYR A 167 -8.57 8.70 47.93
N ASP A 168 -8.08 9.73 47.25
CA ASP A 168 -7.01 10.58 47.72
C ASP A 168 -7.19 12.01 47.22
N ASP A 169 -7.67 12.89 48.09
CA ASP A 169 -7.78 14.33 47.82
C ASP A 169 -6.70 15.15 48.53
N THR A 170 -5.67 14.49 49.10
CA THR A 170 -4.63 15.16 49.91
C THR A 170 -3.78 16.14 49.11
N ASN A 171 -3.76 16.01 47.79
CA ASN A 171 -3.11 16.94 46.86
C ASN A 171 -3.90 18.24 46.65
N VAL A 172 -5.21 18.26 46.91
CA VAL A 172 -6.09 19.40 46.60
C VAL A 172 -6.83 19.95 47.82
N ARG A 173 -6.95 19.21 48.94
CA ARG A 173 -7.62 19.64 50.17
C ARG A 173 -6.71 19.57 51.40
N SER A 174 -6.99 20.43 52.39
CA SER A 174 -6.29 20.42 53.69
C SER A 174 -7.25 20.72 54.85
N PRO A 175 -7.49 19.78 55.78
CA PRO A 175 -7.01 18.39 55.74
C PRO A 175 -7.68 17.59 54.62
N GLY A 176 -6.91 16.79 53.90
CA GLY A 176 -7.43 15.81 52.95
C GLY A 176 -7.77 14.47 53.62
N LEU A 177 -8.42 13.60 52.85
CA LEU A 177 -8.76 12.23 53.16
C LEU A 177 -8.00 11.29 52.21
N LEU A 178 -7.53 10.18 52.78
CA LEU A 178 -6.87 9.11 52.06
C LEU A 178 -7.56 7.79 52.39
N ARG A 179 -7.93 7.06 51.34
CA ARG A 179 -8.36 5.69 51.34
C ARG A 179 -7.60 4.94 50.25
N ASP A 180 -6.61 4.17 50.70
CA ASP A 180 -5.79 3.32 49.84
C ASP A 180 -6.65 2.37 48.99
N ARG A 181 -6.20 2.09 47.77
CA ARG A 181 -6.88 1.16 46.86
C ARG A 181 -6.70 -0.31 47.26
N GLU A 182 -5.76 -0.58 48.16
CA GLU A 182 -5.38 -1.90 48.68
C GLU A 182 -5.06 -2.89 47.55
N GLU A 183 -4.27 -2.46 46.58
CA GLU A 183 -3.96 -3.24 45.37
C GLU A 183 -5.23 -3.70 44.61
N GLY A 184 -6.35 -2.97 44.77
CA GLY A 184 -7.65 -3.27 44.17
C GLY A 184 -8.63 -4.01 45.09
N GLU A 185 -8.20 -4.47 46.26
CA GLU A 185 -9.05 -5.25 47.18
C GLU A 185 -10.25 -4.46 47.70
N LEU A 186 -10.14 -3.15 47.89
CA LEU A 186 -11.28 -2.30 48.25
C LEU A 186 -12.38 -2.36 47.16
N TYR A 187 -11.97 -2.16 45.91
CA TYR A 187 -12.88 -2.19 44.76
C TYR A 187 -13.57 -3.55 44.62
N ILE A 188 -12.78 -4.63 44.78
CA ILE A 188 -13.25 -6.02 44.78
C ILE A 188 -14.31 -6.26 45.85
N ARG A 189 -14.06 -5.81 47.10
CA ARG A 189 -15.02 -5.99 48.20
C ARG A 189 -16.34 -5.27 47.94
N LEU A 190 -16.30 -4.03 47.46
CA LEU A 190 -17.51 -3.26 47.15
C LEU A 190 -18.32 -3.90 46.00
N TRP A 191 -17.65 -4.40 44.96
CA TRP A 191 -18.31 -5.16 43.89
C TRP A 191 -18.97 -6.44 44.40
N ARG A 192 -18.27 -7.22 45.25
CA ARG A 192 -18.86 -8.41 45.88
C ARG A 192 -20.08 -8.06 46.72
N THR A 193 -20.04 -6.96 47.48
CA THR A 193 -21.20 -6.46 48.21
C THR A 193 -22.36 -6.13 47.28
N ALA A 194 -22.10 -5.46 46.15
CA ALA A 194 -23.14 -5.15 45.17
C ALA A 194 -23.81 -6.41 44.60
N ILE A 195 -23.02 -7.43 44.27
CA ILE A 195 -23.50 -8.70 43.73
C ILE A 195 -24.25 -9.51 44.78
N ASP A 196 -23.69 -9.65 45.99
CA ASP A 196 -24.27 -10.46 47.06
C ASP A 196 -25.58 -9.87 47.59
N LEU A 197 -25.76 -8.55 47.48
CA LEU A 197 -27.00 -7.86 47.85
C LEU A 197 -28.01 -7.79 46.70
N ASP A 198 -27.72 -8.37 45.53
CA ASP A 198 -28.59 -8.31 44.34
C ASP A 198 -28.99 -6.85 44.03
N ALA A 199 -28.00 -5.96 44.01
CA ALA A 199 -28.22 -4.54 43.82
C ALA A 199 -29.05 -4.26 42.56
N ASP A 200 -30.04 -3.38 42.63
CA ASP A 200 -30.81 -3.00 41.43
C ASP A 200 -29.92 -2.30 40.38
N SER A 201 -28.90 -1.57 40.85
CA SER A 201 -27.95 -0.83 40.03
C SER A 201 -26.67 -0.52 40.79
N VAL A 202 -25.58 -0.33 40.05
CA VAL A 202 -24.26 0.03 40.59
C VAL A 202 -23.82 1.37 40.00
N ILE A 203 -23.29 2.26 40.85
CA ILE A 203 -22.56 3.45 40.43
C ILE A 203 -21.08 3.21 40.64
N ILE A 204 -20.28 3.57 39.64
CA ILE A 204 -18.83 3.51 39.71
C ILE A 204 -18.33 4.93 39.85
N THR A 205 -17.64 5.20 40.94
CA THR A 205 -17.03 6.50 41.19
C THR A 205 -15.51 6.32 41.15
N SER A 206 -14.82 6.73 40.08
CA SER A 206 -15.30 7.48 38.90
C SER A 206 -14.56 7.07 37.62
N TRP A 207 -14.98 7.57 36.45
CA TRP A 207 -14.16 7.42 35.24
C TRP A 207 -12.83 8.17 35.41
N ASN A 208 -12.85 9.48 35.67
CA ASN A 208 -11.67 10.35 35.60
C ASN A 208 -11.66 11.51 36.63
N GLU A 209 -12.18 11.34 37.84
CA GLU A 209 -12.05 12.35 38.90
C GLU A 209 -10.67 12.25 39.59
N TRP A 210 -9.65 12.66 38.84
CA TRP A 210 -8.23 12.62 39.23
C TRP A 210 -7.93 13.44 40.49
N HIS A 211 -8.69 14.52 40.74
CA HIS A 211 -8.50 15.35 41.92
C HIS A 211 -8.80 14.63 43.24
N GLU A 212 -9.63 13.58 43.18
CA GLU A 212 -10.01 12.77 44.34
C GLU A 212 -9.38 11.37 44.29
N GLY A 213 -8.53 11.07 43.30
CA GLY A 213 -7.86 9.77 43.18
C GLY A 213 -8.84 8.59 43.03
N THR A 214 -10.01 8.81 42.43
CA THR A 214 -11.07 7.79 42.26
C THR A 214 -11.14 7.22 40.83
N GLU A 215 -10.27 7.67 39.93
CA GLU A 215 -10.30 7.34 38.51
C GLU A 215 -10.06 5.86 38.18
N LEU A 216 -10.77 5.38 37.15
CA LEU A 216 -10.52 4.12 36.48
C LEU A 216 -9.84 4.30 35.11
N GLU A 217 -9.84 5.52 34.59
CA GLU A 217 -9.15 5.91 33.36
C GLU A 217 -7.69 5.42 33.40
N PRO A 218 -7.18 4.78 32.33
CA PRO A 218 -5.85 4.20 32.34
C PRO A 218 -4.76 5.21 32.72
N SER A 219 -3.94 4.84 33.70
CA SER A 219 -2.82 5.65 34.20
C SER A 219 -1.49 4.95 33.97
N MET A 220 -0.37 5.65 34.13
CA MET A 220 0.96 5.00 34.11
C MET A 220 1.12 3.99 35.27
N GLU A 221 0.45 4.23 36.40
CA GLU A 221 0.57 3.40 37.60
C GLU A 221 -0.24 2.11 37.47
N TYR A 222 -1.46 2.20 36.94
CA TYR A 222 -2.43 1.10 36.95
C TYR A 222 -2.73 0.50 35.57
N GLY A 223 -2.34 1.16 34.48
CA GLY A 223 -2.69 0.74 33.12
C GLY A 223 -4.18 0.44 33.00
N PHE A 224 -4.54 -0.73 32.48
CA PHE A 224 -5.93 -1.19 32.35
C PHE A 224 -6.47 -1.99 33.55
N TYR A 225 -5.73 -2.06 34.68
CA TYR A 225 -6.08 -2.95 35.79
C TYR A 225 -7.51 -2.74 36.31
N TYR A 226 -7.90 -1.50 36.58
CA TYR A 226 -9.22 -1.17 37.10
C TYR A 226 -10.35 -1.34 36.07
N LEU A 227 -10.08 -1.11 34.78
CA LEU A 227 -11.03 -1.43 33.72
C LEU A 227 -11.26 -2.93 33.57
N ASN A 228 -10.20 -3.74 33.70
CA ASN A 228 -10.31 -5.21 33.69
C ASN A 228 -11.07 -5.75 34.90
N LEU A 229 -10.81 -5.21 36.10
CA LEU A 229 -11.60 -5.53 37.28
C LEU A 229 -13.07 -5.14 37.08
N THR A 230 -13.33 -3.96 36.53
CA THR A 230 -14.69 -3.49 36.23
C THR A 230 -15.41 -4.44 35.27
N ARG A 231 -14.76 -4.83 34.17
CA ARG A 231 -15.30 -5.81 33.21
C ARG A 231 -15.64 -7.13 33.91
N LEU A 232 -14.70 -7.68 34.68
CA LEU A 232 -14.88 -8.95 35.40
C LEU A 232 -16.12 -8.92 36.31
N TYR A 233 -16.27 -7.87 37.11
CA TYR A 233 -17.38 -7.79 38.07
C TYR A 233 -18.69 -7.34 37.43
N VAL A 234 -18.67 -6.56 36.35
CA VAL A 234 -19.87 -6.26 35.55
C VAL A 234 -20.40 -7.53 34.87
N GLU A 235 -19.51 -8.36 34.30
CA GLU A 235 -19.86 -9.67 33.73
C GLU A 235 -20.52 -10.56 34.81
N GLN A 236 -19.93 -10.62 36.00
CA GLN A 236 -20.48 -11.38 37.12
C GLN A 236 -21.82 -10.83 37.60
N TYR A 237 -21.95 -9.51 37.76
CA TYR A 237 -23.17 -8.82 38.19
C TYR A 237 -24.33 -9.03 37.21
N GLN A 238 -24.06 -8.90 35.91
CA GLN A 238 -25.06 -9.09 34.86
C GLN A 238 -25.34 -10.58 34.56
N GLY A 239 -24.51 -11.50 35.04
CA GLY A 239 -24.55 -12.90 34.64
C GLY A 239 -24.30 -13.09 33.14
N THR A 240 -23.45 -12.24 32.55
CA THR A 240 -23.11 -12.26 31.12
C THR A 240 -21.61 -12.44 30.94
N HIS A 241 -21.19 -12.80 29.73
CA HIS A 241 -19.78 -12.84 29.36
C HIS A 241 -19.60 -12.07 28.06
N ALA A 242 -18.71 -11.08 28.06
CA ALA A 242 -18.38 -10.35 26.86
C ALA A 242 -17.32 -11.14 26.06
N PRO A 243 -17.49 -11.30 24.74
CA PRO A 243 -16.44 -11.89 23.93
C PRO A 243 -15.19 -10.99 23.97
N ILE A 244 -14.03 -11.62 24.03
CA ILE A 244 -12.75 -10.92 23.86
C ILE A 244 -12.60 -10.61 22.37
N PRO A 245 -12.53 -9.33 21.97
CA PRO A 245 -12.34 -8.96 20.57
C PRO A 245 -10.96 -9.42 20.08
N GLU A 246 -10.85 -9.68 18.77
CA GLU A 246 -9.55 -9.98 18.16
C GLU A 246 -8.70 -8.71 18.14
N ILE A 247 -7.47 -8.84 18.64
CA ILE A 247 -6.57 -7.71 18.86
C ILE A 247 -5.64 -7.58 17.67
N SER A 248 -5.75 -6.47 16.94
CA SER A 248 -4.81 -6.13 15.88
C SER A 248 -4.41 -4.66 15.97
N PHE A 249 -3.10 -4.42 15.94
CA PHE A 249 -2.52 -3.09 15.89
C PHE A 249 -1.06 -3.16 15.45
N SER A 250 -0.56 -2.05 14.92
CA SER A 250 0.81 -1.95 14.41
C SER A 250 1.33 -0.54 14.52
N ALA A 251 2.65 -0.40 14.64
CA ALA A 251 3.34 0.86 14.43
C ALA A 251 4.23 0.74 13.20
N THR A 252 4.17 1.72 12.31
CA THR A 252 5.09 1.82 11.18
C THR A 252 5.72 3.20 11.15
N ILE A 253 6.98 3.26 10.78
CA ILE A 253 7.72 4.51 10.59
C ILE A 253 8.20 4.49 9.15
N PRO A 254 7.52 5.16 8.21
CA PRO A 254 7.83 5.08 6.78
C PRO A 254 9.25 5.56 6.47
N SER A 255 9.61 6.72 7.02
CA SER A 255 10.94 7.34 6.89
C SER A 255 11.01 8.58 7.78
N ILE A 256 12.24 9.03 8.06
CA ILE A 256 12.50 10.37 8.61
C ILE A 256 13.18 11.17 7.50
N SER A 257 12.67 12.35 7.18
CA SER A 257 13.25 13.23 6.18
C SER A 257 14.17 14.27 6.83
N GLN A 258 15.15 14.73 6.05
CA GLN A 258 15.97 15.88 6.39
C GLN A 258 15.89 16.93 5.28
N ASP A 259 15.65 18.17 5.67
CA ASP A 259 15.63 19.32 4.79
C ASP A 259 17.06 19.82 4.47
N PRO A 260 17.24 20.60 3.39
CA PRO A 260 18.54 21.16 3.03
C PRO A 260 19.17 22.08 4.09
N ASP A 261 18.35 22.69 4.96
CA ASP A 261 18.76 23.55 6.06
C ASP A 261 19.04 22.79 7.38
N LEU A 262 19.11 21.46 7.32
CA LEU A 262 19.42 20.53 8.41
C LEU A 262 18.30 20.33 9.45
N GLY A 263 17.17 21.03 9.31
CA GLY A 263 15.94 20.64 9.98
C GLY A 263 15.37 19.35 9.37
N GLY A 264 14.36 18.77 10.01
CA GLY A 264 13.63 17.68 9.38
C GLY A 264 12.45 17.21 10.20
N SER A 265 11.78 16.20 9.64
CA SER A 265 10.57 15.66 10.24
C SER A 265 10.41 14.17 9.96
N GLY A 266 9.60 13.51 10.77
CA GLY A 266 9.22 12.12 10.57
C GLY A 266 7.81 11.87 11.07
N GLU A 267 7.21 10.80 10.59
CA GLU A 267 5.89 10.36 11.01
C GLU A 267 5.95 8.94 11.54
N ILE A 268 5.33 8.74 12.69
CA ILE A 268 5.13 7.43 13.31
C ILE A 268 3.64 7.16 13.21
N LEU A 269 3.26 6.19 12.37
CA LEU A 269 1.87 5.82 12.15
C LEU A 269 1.49 4.67 13.07
N LEU A 270 0.45 4.90 13.86
CA LEU A 270 -0.17 3.93 14.76
C LEU A 270 -1.50 3.52 14.16
N SER A 271 -1.64 2.24 13.81
CA SER A 271 -2.87 1.70 13.24
C SER A 271 -3.50 0.71 14.22
N ALA A 272 -4.79 0.86 14.50
CA ALA A 272 -5.56 -0.03 15.37
C ALA A 272 -6.74 -0.66 14.62
N GLY A 273 -6.96 -1.96 14.82
CA GLY A 273 -8.15 -2.68 14.38
C GLY A 273 -9.33 -2.48 15.33
N GLU A 274 -10.18 -3.49 15.55
CA GLU A 274 -11.43 -3.35 16.31
C GLU A 274 -11.27 -3.10 17.83
N VAL A 275 -10.05 -2.95 18.34
CA VAL A 275 -9.79 -2.84 19.78
C VAL A 275 -10.15 -1.43 20.27
N PRO A 276 -10.98 -1.29 21.31
CA PRO A 276 -11.56 0.00 21.69
C PRO A 276 -10.60 0.99 22.36
N ALA A 277 -9.43 0.55 22.86
CA ALA A 277 -8.43 1.43 23.45
C ALA A 277 -7.04 0.77 23.52
N LEU A 278 -6.00 1.45 23.03
CA LEU A 278 -4.61 1.08 23.28
C LEU A 278 -3.90 2.19 24.05
N TYR A 279 -3.20 1.82 25.10
CA TYR A 279 -2.27 2.71 25.79
C TYR A 279 -0.93 2.63 25.08
N VAL A 280 -0.48 3.71 24.45
CA VAL A 280 0.74 3.71 23.61
C VAL A 280 1.76 4.69 24.17
N ASN A 281 3.00 4.23 24.30
CA ASN A 281 4.15 5.08 24.61
C ASN A 281 5.12 5.05 23.43
N VAL A 282 5.39 6.24 22.89
CA VAL A 282 6.37 6.46 21.83
C VAL A 282 7.56 7.18 22.44
N THR A 283 8.74 6.58 22.33
CA THR A 283 10.01 7.18 22.78
C THR A 283 10.94 7.31 21.58
N VAL A 284 11.51 8.50 21.39
CA VAL A 284 12.50 8.83 20.37
C VAL A 284 13.77 9.30 21.07
N VAL A 285 14.91 8.74 20.71
CA VAL A 285 16.24 9.19 21.16
C VAL A 285 17.09 9.44 19.92
N GLY A 286 17.42 10.70 19.65
CA GLY A 286 18.24 11.11 18.52
C GLY A 286 19.73 11.23 18.86
N ASP A 287 20.58 11.30 17.85
CA ASP A 287 21.94 11.85 17.97
C ASP A 287 21.91 13.38 18.16
N GLU A 288 20.81 14.00 17.74
CA GLU A 288 20.56 15.44 17.72
C GLU A 288 19.31 15.77 18.54
N SER A 289 19.11 17.06 18.84
CA SER A 289 17.97 17.50 19.67
C SER A 289 16.62 17.31 18.97
N VAL A 290 15.65 16.75 19.69
CA VAL A 290 14.27 16.64 19.25
C VAL A 290 13.52 17.94 19.61
N SER A 291 13.04 18.66 18.61
CA SER A 291 12.31 19.91 18.79
C SER A 291 10.86 19.65 19.20
N SER A 292 10.21 18.67 18.58
CA SER A 292 8.85 18.29 18.93
C SER A 292 8.54 16.82 18.67
N LEU A 293 7.60 16.29 19.46
CA LEU A 293 7.00 14.98 19.29
C LEU A 293 5.52 15.14 19.63
N ASP A 294 4.68 15.19 18.61
CA ASP A 294 3.29 15.66 18.70
C ASP A 294 2.31 14.72 18.02
N LEU A 295 1.20 14.42 18.68
CA LEU A 295 0.09 13.69 18.08
C LEU A 295 -0.70 14.63 17.16
N GLN A 296 -0.84 14.29 15.88
CA GLN A 296 -1.63 15.07 14.94
C GLN A 296 -3.13 14.89 15.19
N GLY A 297 -3.89 15.99 15.08
CA GLY A 297 -5.35 16.00 15.21
C GLY A 297 -5.84 16.53 16.56
N ASP A 298 -7.15 16.45 16.78
CA ASP A 298 -7.81 16.94 18.00
C ASP A 298 -7.78 15.90 19.13
N PHE A 299 -6.60 15.36 19.41
CA PHE A 299 -6.40 14.33 20.43
C PHE A 299 -5.59 14.88 21.61
N TYR A 300 -5.99 14.49 22.81
CA TYR A 300 -5.24 14.83 24.03
C TYR A 300 -4.15 13.80 24.28
N THR A 301 -3.00 14.27 24.75
CA THR A 301 -1.93 13.43 25.28
C THR A 301 -1.72 13.78 26.75
N TYR A 302 -1.41 12.79 27.58
CA TYR A 302 -1.31 13.00 29.03
C TYR A 302 0.07 13.46 29.46
N LEU A 303 1.11 13.01 28.74
CA LEU A 303 2.48 13.33 29.05
C LEU A 303 3.26 13.52 27.76
N ARG A 304 3.97 14.64 27.69
CA ARG A 304 4.96 14.95 26.67
C ARG A 304 6.22 15.41 27.39
N GLU A 305 7.29 14.64 27.24
CA GLU A 305 8.61 14.97 27.78
C GLU A 305 9.58 15.19 26.62
N ILE A 306 10.31 16.30 26.67
CA ILE A 306 11.39 16.60 25.74
C ILE A 306 12.59 17.05 26.56
N GLU A 307 13.64 16.25 26.52
CA GLU A 307 14.90 16.46 27.23
C GLU A 307 16.06 16.32 26.24
N GLY A 308 16.39 17.41 25.54
CA GLY A 308 17.50 17.44 24.60
C GLY A 308 17.30 16.48 23.43
N ASP A 309 18.05 15.37 23.44
CA ASP A 309 18.06 14.32 22.43
C ASP A 309 16.94 13.29 22.60
N ARG A 310 16.24 13.30 23.74
CA ARG A 310 15.16 12.38 24.05
C ARG A 310 13.80 13.07 24.05
N ALA A 311 12.83 12.46 23.39
CA ALA A 311 11.43 12.83 23.48
C ALA A 311 10.56 11.61 23.74
N SER A 312 9.51 11.76 24.56
CA SER A 312 8.49 10.74 24.74
C SER A 312 7.10 11.35 24.81
N ILE A 313 6.14 10.63 24.22
CA ILE A 313 4.73 10.99 24.23
C ILE A 313 3.90 9.79 24.64
N LEU A 314 2.97 10.03 25.55
CA LEU A 314 2.03 9.04 26.05
C LEU A 314 0.63 9.31 25.49
N ILE A 315 0.13 8.34 24.75
CA ILE A 315 -1.19 8.36 24.11
C ILE A 315 -2.10 7.46 24.93
N PRO A 316 -3.11 8.03 25.61
CA PRO A 316 -3.91 7.28 26.59
C PRO A 316 -4.87 6.28 25.95
N SER A 317 -5.30 6.55 24.71
CA SER A 317 -6.17 5.66 23.95
C SER A 317 -5.99 5.88 22.46
N VAL A 318 -5.87 4.79 21.71
CA VAL A 318 -6.06 4.75 20.26
C VAL A 318 -7.47 4.22 19.97
N PRO A 319 -8.34 4.98 19.28
CA PRO A 319 -9.68 4.53 18.93
C PRO A 319 -9.69 3.25 18.07
N PRO A 320 -10.77 2.46 18.11
CA PRO A 320 -10.91 1.31 17.23
C PRO A 320 -11.03 1.75 15.77
N ASN A 321 -10.46 0.97 14.86
CA ASN A 321 -10.47 1.22 13.42
C ASN A 321 -9.95 2.61 13.03
N SER A 322 -8.95 3.10 13.76
CA SER A 322 -8.33 4.41 13.50
C SER A 322 -6.84 4.29 13.18
N GLU A 323 -6.35 5.34 12.53
CA GLU A 323 -4.94 5.58 12.33
C GLU A 323 -4.60 6.92 12.97
N LEU A 324 -3.54 6.92 13.79
CA LEU A 324 -3.02 8.11 14.44
C LEU A 324 -1.60 8.36 13.96
N VAL A 325 -1.26 9.64 13.79
CA VAL A 325 0.06 10.06 13.33
C VAL A 325 0.75 10.84 14.44
N VAL A 326 1.91 10.35 14.87
CA VAL A 326 2.81 11.11 15.75
C VAL A 326 3.89 11.74 14.89
N SER A 327 3.92 13.07 14.86
CA SER A 327 4.94 13.85 14.17
C SER A 327 6.15 14.08 15.04
N LEU A 328 7.30 13.73 14.50
CA LEU A 328 8.62 14.07 15.00
C LEU A 328 9.13 15.29 14.22
N VAL A 329 9.63 16.31 14.92
CA VAL A 329 10.37 17.44 14.34
C VAL A 329 11.67 17.60 15.09
N TYR A 330 12.76 17.82 14.36
CA TYR A 330 14.09 17.98 14.94
C TYR A 330 14.90 19.05 14.19
N GLU A 331 15.95 19.53 14.86
CA GLU A 331 17.01 20.33 14.26
C GLU A 331 18.33 19.57 14.42
N ALA A 332 19.17 19.58 13.40
CA ALA A 332 20.47 18.90 13.41
C ALA A 332 21.61 19.84 13.05
N GLU A 333 22.80 19.57 13.58
CA GLU A 333 24.03 20.25 13.17
C GLU A 333 24.72 19.56 11.98
N SER A 334 24.33 18.32 11.68
CA SER A 334 24.96 17.47 10.67
C SER A 334 23.94 16.74 9.77
N ALA A 335 24.42 16.27 8.61
CA ALA A 335 23.58 15.55 7.66
C ALA A 335 23.43 14.08 8.05
N GLY A 336 22.23 13.52 7.90
CA GLY A 336 21.96 12.11 8.21
C GLY A 336 21.95 11.74 9.69
N PRO A 337 21.33 12.54 10.61
CA PRO A 337 21.27 12.18 12.02
C PRO A 337 20.47 10.89 12.23
N THR A 338 20.82 10.17 13.30
CA THR A 338 20.20 8.89 13.63
C THR A 338 19.17 9.06 14.74
N PHE A 339 18.08 8.31 14.66
CA PHE A 339 17.02 8.26 15.67
C PHE A 339 16.70 6.82 16.05
N ASN A 340 16.82 6.52 17.33
CA ASN A 340 16.34 5.30 17.94
C ASN A 340 14.89 5.49 18.39
N ILE A 341 13.97 4.77 17.74
CA ILE A 341 12.54 4.83 18.04
C ILE A 341 12.09 3.54 18.70
N LEU A 342 11.40 3.68 19.83
CA LEU A 342 10.71 2.61 20.53
C LEU A 342 9.22 2.96 20.62
N VAL A 343 8.38 2.09 20.06
CA VAL A 343 6.93 2.17 20.23
C VAL A 343 6.47 0.97 21.01
N THR A 344 5.88 1.22 22.18
CA THR A 344 5.28 0.19 23.03
C THR A 344 3.80 0.46 23.20
N ALA A 345 3.02 -0.61 23.27
CA ALA A 345 1.59 -0.53 23.53
C ALA A 345 1.19 -1.53 24.62
N SER A 346 0.13 -1.23 25.35
CA SER A 346 -0.58 -2.22 26.16
C SER A 346 -1.99 -2.38 25.63
N ASP A 347 -2.43 -3.62 25.47
CA ASP A 347 -3.81 -3.91 25.09
C ASP A 347 -4.78 -3.69 26.27
N PRO A 348 -6.11 -3.68 26.04
CA PRO A 348 -7.09 -3.53 27.12
C PRO A 348 -7.00 -4.57 28.24
N PHE A 349 -6.32 -5.70 28.02
CA PHE A 349 -6.12 -6.75 29.02
C PHE A 349 -4.80 -6.57 29.80
N GLY A 350 -4.07 -5.48 29.54
CA GLY A 350 -2.81 -5.15 30.18
C GLY A 350 -1.62 -5.95 29.64
N VAL A 351 -1.76 -6.64 28.50
CA VAL A 351 -0.63 -7.33 27.87
C VAL A 351 0.23 -6.29 27.15
N PRO A 352 1.54 -6.22 27.42
CA PRO A 352 2.44 -5.28 26.75
C PRO A 352 2.96 -5.84 25.42
N TYR A 353 3.17 -4.95 24.46
CA TYR A 353 3.67 -5.23 23.12
C TYR A 353 4.75 -4.22 22.72
N GLU A 354 5.81 -4.72 22.10
CA GLU A 354 6.78 -3.88 21.40
C GLU A 354 6.37 -3.84 19.92
N LEU A 355 5.84 -2.70 19.49
CA LEU A 355 5.33 -2.51 18.14
C LEU A 355 6.41 -2.15 17.15
N TYR A 356 7.41 -1.42 17.64
CA TYR A 356 8.55 -1.06 16.84
C TYR A 356 9.75 -0.83 17.74
N ARG A 357 10.90 -1.33 17.29
CA ARG A 357 12.22 -0.98 17.79
C ARG A 357 13.15 -0.91 16.59
N GLY A 358 13.68 0.26 16.32
CA GLY A 358 14.55 0.45 15.18
C GLY A 358 15.34 1.74 15.26
N GLU A 359 16.45 1.71 14.55
CA GLU A 359 17.31 2.85 14.29
C GLU A 359 17.01 3.34 12.87
N LEU A 360 16.75 4.64 12.72
CA LEU A 360 16.46 5.27 11.44
C LEU A 360 17.38 6.46 11.21
N HIS A 361 17.86 6.59 9.98
CA HIS A 361 18.59 7.77 9.54
C HIS A 361 17.61 8.77 8.93
N ALA A 362 17.78 10.04 9.25
CA ALA A 362 17.03 11.08 8.57
C ALA A 362 17.67 11.42 7.24
N LEU A 363 17.01 11.05 6.15
CA LEU A 363 17.56 11.13 4.81
C LEU A 363 17.02 12.34 4.07
N ARG A 364 17.89 12.99 3.31
CA ARG A 364 17.50 14.05 2.38
C ARG A 364 16.86 13.45 1.15
N GLU A 365 15.87 14.14 0.58
CA GLU A 365 15.26 13.68 -0.66
C GLU A 365 16.26 13.71 -1.82
N SER A 366 16.21 12.67 -2.66
CA SER A 366 16.89 12.67 -3.95
C SER A 366 15.93 12.29 -5.07
N SER A 367 16.23 12.75 -6.28
CA SER A 367 15.43 12.44 -7.46
C SER A 367 16.30 11.94 -8.59
N ILE A 368 15.74 11.02 -9.38
CA ILE A 368 16.38 10.47 -10.57
C ILE A 368 15.50 10.74 -11.79
N SER A 369 16.12 11.20 -12.87
CA SER A 369 15.51 11.33 -14.18
C SER A 369 16.17 10.38 -15.15
N ALA A 370 15.40 9.82 -16.08
CA ALA A 370 15.90 8.91 -17.11
C ALA A 370 15.19 9.15 -18.45
N SER A 371 15.89 8.88 -19.54
CA SER A 371 15.41 8.93 -20.90
C SER A 371 16.01 7.79 -21.72
N VAL A 372 15.29 7.38 -22.75
CA VAL A 372 15.68 6.32 -23.68
C VAL A 372 15.82 6.90 -25.08
N PHE A 373 16.91 6.56 -25.78
CA PHE A 373 17.12 6.97 -27.16
C PHE A 373 17.99 5.97 -27.95
N PRO A 374 17.60 5.60 -29.18
CA PRO A 374 16.29 5.85 -29.81
C PRO A 374 15.14 5.09 -29.13
N ASP A 375 13.90 5.51 -29.36
CA ASP A 375 12.67 4.85 -28.87
C ASP A 375 12.18 3.72 -29.80
N SER A 376 12.74 3.62 -31.01
CA SER A 376 12.61 2.46 -31.90
C SER A 376 13.95 2.13 -32.57
N ILE A 377 14.33 0.86 -32.54
CA ILE A 377 15.57 0.33 -33.11
C ILE A 377 15.32 -0.99 -33.85
N LYS A 378 16.22 -1.40 -34.74
CA LYS A 378 16.19 -2.72 -35.37
C LYS A 378 17.02 -3.72 -34.57
N ILE A 379 16.68 -5.01 -34.61
CA ILE A 379 17.43 -6.05 -33.93
C ILE A 379 18.92 -6.03 -34.34
N GLY A 380 19.82 -6.02 -33.35
CA GLY A 380 21.27 -5.82 -33.54
C GLY A 380 21.74 -4.36 -33.56
N GLU A 381 20.85 -3.40 -33.32
CA GLU A 381 21.20 -2.01 -32.96
C GLU A 381 21.12 -1.83 -31.44
N SER A 382 21.83 -0.83 -30.91
CA SER A 382 21.83 -0.56 -29.47
C SER A 382 20.94 0.61 -29.10
N VAL A 383 20.27 0.49 -27.96
CA VAL A 383 19.56 1.58 -27.28
C VAL A 383 20.45 2.18 -26.20
N THR A 384 20.34 3.49 -25.96
CA THR A 384 21.02 4.16 -24.85
C THR A 384 20.00 4.71 -23.85
N ILE A 385 20.20 4.36 -22.58
CA ILE A 385 19.51 4.96 -21.43
C ILE A 385 20.44 6.03 -20.85
N THR A 386 19.93 7.25 -20.73
CA THR A 386 20.66 8.37 -20.11
C THR A 386 19.82 9.00 -19.02
N GLY A 387 20.46 9.60 -18.04
CA GLY A 387 19.72 10.31 -17.00
C GLY A 387 20.62 11.09 -16.08
N SER A 388 20.02 11.70 -15.06
CA SER A 388 20.74 12.43 -14.02
C SER A 388 20.07 12.29 -12.66
N VAL A 389 20.89 12.37 -11.63
CA VAL A 389 20.49 12.36 -10.22
C VAL A 389 20.65 13.75 -9.62
N VAL A 390 19.67 14.16 -8.82
CA VAL A 390 19.70 15.38 -8.02
C VAL A 390 19.62 14.98 -6.53
N PRO A 391 20.55 15.44 -5.68
CA PRO A 391 21.66 16.34 -5.97
C PRO A 391 22.80 15.68 -6.77
N ARG A 392 23.57 16.52 -7.49
CA ARG A 392 24.64 16.07 -8.39
C ARG A 392 25.84 15.57 -7.59
N ARG A 393 26.08 14.26 -7.65
CA ARG A 393 27.19 13.60 -6.97
C ARG A 393 27.67 12.41 -7.79
N GLY A 394 28.99 12.24 -7.86
CA GLY A 394 29.60 11.08 -8.50
C GLY A 394 29.67 9.86 -7.59
N GLY A 395 29.65 8.67 -8.17
CA GLY A 395 29.82 7.41 -7.48
C GLY A 395 28.57 6.83 -6.82
N ARG A 396 27.37 7.38 -7.08
CA ARG A 396 26.11 6.78 -6.62
C ARG A 396 25.72 5.63 -7.53
N THR A 397 25.23 4.54 -6.94
CA THR A 397 24.82 3.31 -7.64
C THR A 397 23.42 3.48 -8.21
N VAL A 398 23.30 3.34 -9.53
CA VAL A 398 22.03 3.37 -10.28
C VAL A 398 21.77 1.98 -10.85
N LYS A 399 20.61 1.42 -10.54
CA LYS A 399 20.10 0.16 -11.07
C LYS A 399 19.16 0.44 -12.23
N ILE A 400 19.38 -0.24 -13.35
CA ILE A 400 18.57 -0.14 -14.56
C ILE A 400 17.94 -1.51 -14.79
N SER A 401 16.64 -1.62 -14.54
CA SER A 401 15.86 -2.83 -14.71
C SER A 401 15.26 -2.87 -16.11
N TYR A 402 15.70 -3.83 -16.92
CA TYR A 402 15.16 -4.08 -18.25
C TYR A 402 14.12 -5.20 -18.17
N THR A 403 12.95 -4.97 -18.77
CA THR A 403 11.92 -5.98 -18.96
C THR A 403 11.81 -6.33 -20.43
N ARG A 404 11.99 -7.61 -20.72
CA ARG A 404 11.87 -8.20 -22.05
C ARG A 404 10.40 -8.26 -22.50
N PRO A 405 10.14 -8.43 -23.81
CA PRO A 405 8.78 -8.66 -24.33
C PRO A 405 8.08 -9.91 -23.77
N ASP A 406 8.85 -10.91 -23.31
CA ASP A 406 8.33 -12.12 -22.64
C ASP A 406 8.09 -11.94 -21.13
N SER A 407 8.18 -10.70 -20.64
CA SER A 407 8.09 -10.30 -19.22
C SER A 407 9.25 -10.75 -18.32
N SER A 408 10.29 -11.39 -18.85
CA SER A 408 11.49 -11.66 -18.06
C SER A 408 12.28 -10.38 -17.81
N THR A 409 12.90 -10.26 -16.63
CA THR A 409 13.63 -9.05 -16.22
C THR A 409 15.09 -9.34 -15.91
N PHE A 410 15.95 -8.34 -16.12
CA PHE A 410 17.33 -8.35 -15.62
C PHE A 410 17.77 -6.93 -15.26
N VAL A 411 18.72 -6.83 -14.34
CA VAL A 411 19.20 -5.54 -13.81
C VAL A 411 20.64 -5.32 -14.23
N ARG A 412 20.95 -4.10 -14.70
CA ARG A 412 22.30 -3.61 -14.90
C ARG A 412 22.60 -2.48 -13.93
N THR A 413 23.85 -2.36 -13.51
CA THR A 413 24.26 -1.34 -12.54
C THR A 413 25.27 -0.41 -13.18
N VAL A 414 25.06 0.90 -13.01
CA VAL A 414 25.98 1.96 -13.43
C VAL A 414 26.22 2.91 -12.26
N THR A 415 27.32 3.66 -12.31
CA THR A 415 27.62 4.69 -11.31
C THR A 415 27.50 6.08 -11.91
N THR A 416 26.97 7.03 -11.15
CA THR A 416 26.87 8.43 -11.59
C THR A 416 28.24 9.07 -11.77
N ALA A 417 28.37 9.93 -12.78
CA ALA A 417 29.49 10.85 -12.93
C ALA A 417 29.40 12.00 -11.91
N VAL A 418 30.47 12.80 -11.79
CA VAL A 418 30.56 13.90 -10.82
C VAL A 418 29.43 14.94 -10.99
N ASP A 419 28.95 15.13 -12.21
CA ASP A 419 27.82 15.99 -12.52
C ASP A 419 26.44 15.35 -12.27
N GLY A 420 26.40 14.14 -11.70
CA GLY A 420 25.19 13.37 -11.43
C GLY A 420 24.64 12.59 -12.62
N SER A 421 25.27 12.69 -13.80
CA SER A 421 24.78 11.99 -15.00
C SER A 421 25.12 10.51 -15.00
N PHE A 422 24.29 9.69 -15.63
CA PHE A 422 24.58 8.28 -15.88
C PHE A 422 24.19 7.90 -17.31
N ARG A 423 24.81 6.84 -17.81
CA ARG A 423 24.55 6.31 -19.14
C ARG A 423 24.73 4.80 -19.15
N ASP A 424 23.80 4.13 -19.81
CA ASP A 424 23.94 2.73 -20.18
C ASP A 424 23.59 2.52 -21.65
N THR A 425 24.33 1.65 -22.34
CA THR A 425 24.05 1.26 -23.71
C THR A 425 23.87 -0.25 -23.74
N TYR A 426 22.78 -0.69 -24.36
CA TYR A 426 22.37 -2.10 -24.41
C TYR A 426 21.92 -2.48 -25.82
N GLU A 427 22.28 -3.67 -26.28
CA GLU A 427 21.84 -4.25 -27.55
C GLU A 427 20.79 -5.33 -27.27
N PRO A 428 19.50 -5.09 -27.54
CA PRO A 428 18.45 -6.06 -27.27
C PRO A 428 18.56 -7.32 -28.11
N ASP A 429 18.24 -8.45 -27.48
CA ASP A 429 18.33 -9.80 -28.03
C ASP A 429 16.98 -10.34 -28.54
N ALA A 430 15.90 -9.60 -28.36
CA ALA A 430 14.55 -10.00 -28.75
C ALA A 430 13.76 -8.85 -29.41
N VAL A 431 12.95 -9.21 -30.40
CA VAL A 431 12.01 -8.32 -31.07
C VAL A 431 10.77 -8.11 -30.20
N GLY A 432 10.25 -6.89 -30.17
CA GLY A 432 9.03 -6.55 -29.43
C GLY A 432 9.19 -5.25 -28.62
N GLN A 433 8.19 -5.00 -27.76
CA GLN A 433 8.22 -3.87 -26.85
C GLN A 433 9.03 -4.21 -25.60
N TRP A 434 10.00 -3.35 -25.28
CA TRP A 434 10.79 -3.42 -24.06
C TRP A 434 10.38 -2.29 -23.11
N SER A 435 10.53 -2.52 -21.81
CA SER A 435 10.41 -1.47 -20.80
C SER A 435 11.65 -1.39 -19.91
N VAL A 436 11.90 -0.19 -19.40
CA VAL A 436 13.05 0.13 -18.55
C VAL A 436 12.61 0.97 -17.38
N GLU A 437 12.99 0.57 -16.17
CA GLU A 437 12.84 1.37 -14.96
C GLU A 437 14.23 1.62 -14.35
N VAL A 438 14.50 2.86 -13.98
CA VAL A 438 15.77 3.24 -13.38
C VAL A 438 15.54 3.59 -11.91
N SER A 439 16.27 2.92 -11.02
CA SER A 439 16.21 3.17 -9.58
C SER A 439 17.58 3.56 -9.03
N LEU A 440 17.54 4.47 -8.08
CA LEU A 440 18.67 4.96 -7.31
C LEU A 440 18.60 4.34 -5.92
N GLU A 441 19.69 3.72 -5.49
CA GLU A 441 19.75 3.17 -4.14
C GLU A 441 19.83 4.27 -3.10
N GLU A 442 19.14 4.02 -1.98
CA GLU A 442 19.33 4.76 -0.75
C GLU A 442 20.79 4.67 -0.28
N ASP A 443 21.31 5.77 0.25
CA ASP A 443 22.60 5.82 0.92
C ASP A 443 22.45 6.48 2.30
N ALA A 444 23.55 6.62 3.04
CA ALA A 444 23.53 7.13 4.41
C ALA A 444 23.00 8.58 4.56
N GLU A 445 22.91 9.34 3.46
CA GLU A 445 22.51 10.76 3.49
C GLU A 445 21.24 11.02 2.66
N TYR A 446 20.98 10.23 1.63
CA TYR A 446 19.90 10.47 0.68
C TYR A 446 18.97 9.26 0.49
N SER A 447 17.66 9.53 0.45
CA SER A 447 16.65 8.53 0.16
C SER A 447 16.75 8.02 -1.27
N GLY A 448 16.35 6.76 -1.49
CA GLY A 448 16.25 6.16 -2.81
C GLY A 448 15.19 6.84 -3.68
N SER A 449 15.29 6.71 -5.00
CA SER A 449 14.28 7.22 -5.94
C SER A 449 14.18 6.39 -7.20
N THR A 450 13.03 6.46 -7.88
CA THR A 450 12.75 5.70 -9.10
C THR A 450 12.27 6.61 -10.22
N SER A 451 12.68 6.32 -11.46
CA SER A 451 12.18 7.00 -12.65
C SER A 451 10.80 6.45 -13.05
N PRO A 452 10.03 7.19 -13.87
CA PRO A 452 8.94 6.59 -14.64
C PRO A 452 9.44 5.43 -15.51
N ILE A 453 8.54 4.50 -15.84
CA ILE A 453 8.84 3.41 -16.78
C ILE A 453 8.98 3.99 -18.18
N LEU A 454 10.12 3.73 -18.81
CA LEU A 454 10.44 4.09 -20.19
C LEU A 454 10.16 2.90 -21.10
N TYR A 455 9.83 3.16 -22.36
CA TYR A 455 9.57 2.11 -23.35
C TYR A 455 10.37 2.34 -24.62
N PHE A 456 10.80 1.27 -25.26
CA PHE A 456 11.35 1.31 -26.61
C PHE A 456 10.96 0.05 -27.41
N MET A 457 10.91 0.18 -28.73
CA MET A 457 10.54 -0.89 -29.66
C MET A 457 11.76 -1.48 -30.35
N VAL A 458 11.79 -2.80 -30.48
CA VAL A 458 12.78 -3.53 -31.28
C VAL A 458 12.08 -4.20 -32.45
N GLU A 459 12.44 -3.81 -33.67
CA GLU A 459 11.85 -4.30 -34.91
C GLU A 459 12.76 -5.30 -35.65
N GLU A 460 12.17 -6.19 -36.45
CA GLU A 460 12.92 -7.12 -37.31
C GLU A 460 13.63 -6.41 -38.48
N LYS A 461 14.73 -7.01 -38.98
CA LYS A 461 15.35 -6.56 -40.24
C LYS A 461 14.48 -6.98 -41.44
N GLY A 462 13.85 -6.03 -42.14
CA GLY A 462 12.92 -6.30 -43.27
C GLY A 462 13.55 -6.43 -44.66
N CYS A 463 12.81 -6.96 -45.64
CA CYS A 463 13.24 -7.10 -47.05
C CYS A 463 13.16 -5.77 -47.82
N ILE A 464 13.92 -4.75 -47.41
CA ILE A 464 13.72 -3.35 -47.79
C ILE A 464 13.67 -3.04 -49.30
N ILE A 465 14.47 -3.70 -50.15
CA ILE A 465 14.37 -3.51 -51.62
C ILE A 465 13.03 -4.04 -52.15
N ALA A 466 12.58 -5.20 -51.67
CA ALA A 466 11.31 -5.77 -52.08
C ALA A 466 10.15 -4.90 -51.56
N THR A 467 10.23 -4.46 -50.31
CA THR A 467 9.26 -3.52 -49.70
C THR A 467 9.13 -2.24 -50.51
N SER A 468 10.23 -1.56 -50.83
CA SER A 468 10.18 -0.34 -51.66
C SER A 468 9.69 -0.61 -53.08
N THR A 469 9.91 -1.82 -53.62
CA THR A 469 9.48 -2.22 -54.96
C THR A 469 7.97 -2.51 -55.03
N TYR A 470 7.44 -3.26 -54.06
CA TYR A 470 6.04 -3.68 -54.00
C TYR A 470 5.15 -2.71 -53.21
N GLY A 471 5.75 -1.77 -52.49
CA GLY A 471 5.10 -0.64 -51.83
C GLY A 471 4.56 -0.92 -50.42
N SER A 472 4.69 -2.14 -49.91
CA SER A 472 4.26 -2.50 -48.56
C SER A 472 4.97 -3.75 -48.06
N GLU A 473 5.31 -3.77 -46.76
CA GLU A 473 5.75 -4.97 -46.05
C GLU A 473 4.69 -6.07 -46.07
N LEU A 474 3.40 -5.70 -46.20
CA LEU A 474 2.26 -6.63 -46.25
C LEU A 474 1.93 -7.10 -47.67
N SER A 475 2.71 -6.69 -48.67
CA SER A 475 2.50 -7.22 -50.03
C SER A 475 2.75 -8.73 -50.06
N PRO A 476 1.96 -9.51 -50.82
CA PRO A 476 2.10 -10.98 -50.87
C PRO A 476 3.53 -11.43 -51.19
N GLU A 477 4.22 -10.70 -52.07
CA GLU A 477 5.59 -11.00 -52.46
C GLU A 477 6.58 -10.81 -51.31
N VAL A 478 6.45 -9.72 -50.53
CA VAL A 478 7.33 -9.44 -49.41
C VAL A 478 7.04 -10.37 -48.24
N GLN A 479 5.76 -10.66 -47.98
CA GLN A 479 5.35 -11.63 -46.97
C GLN A 479 5.90 -13.02 -47.27
N PHE A 480 5.80 -13.49 -48.51
CA PHE A 480 6.41 -14.76 -48.91
C PHE A 480 7.92 -14.80 -48.62
N LEU A 481 8.66 -13.74 -48.96
CA LEU A 481 10.10 -13.68 -48.70
C LEU A 481 10.42 -13.73 -47.21
N ARG A 482 9.62 -13.04 -46.38
CA ARG A 482 9.76 -13.03 -44.93
C ARG A 482 9.44 -14.39 -44.34
N GLU A 483 8.28 -14.96 -44.64
CA GLU A 483 7.89 -16.29 -44.18
C GLU A 483 8.91 -17.35 -44.60
N PHE A 484 9.37 -17.35 -45.85
CA PHE A 484 10.37 -18.31 -46.30
C PHE A 484 11.71 -18.12 -45.55
N ARG A 485 12.14 -16.88 -45.32
CA ARG A 485 13.35 -16.59 -44.55
C ARG A 485 13.21 -17.02 -43.08
N ASP A 486 12.14 -16.58 -42.43
CA ASP A 486 11.97 -16.65 -40.98
C ASP A 486 11.54 -18.05 -40.54
N GLU A 487 10.62 -18.68 -41.28
CA GLU A 487 10.04 -19.97 -40.92
C GLU A 487 10.82 -21.18 -41.47
N ALA A 488 11.63 -21.00 -42.52
CA ALA A 488 12.44 -22.08 -43.10
C ALA A 488 13.95 -21.83 -42.97
N ILE A 489 14.48 -20.74 -43.52
CA ILE A 489 15.94 -20.55 -43.63
C ILE A 489 16.59 -20.32 -42.26
N LEU A 490 16.10 -19.36 -41.47
CA LEU A 490 16.73 -18.95 -40.20
C LEU A 490 16.64 -19.99 -39.09
N LYS A 491 15.77 -21.00 -39.24
CA LYS A 491 15.65 -22.12 -38.29
C LYS A 491 16.73 -23.20 -38.43
N THR A 492 17.59 -23.08 -39.44
CA THR A 492 18.65 -24.05 -39.72
C THR A 492 20.03 -23.44 -39.50
N PHE A 493 21.00 -24.25 -39.07
CA PHE A 493 22.38 -23.85 -38.91
C PHE A 493 23.00 -23.42 -40.24
N VAL A 494 22.80 -24.17 -41.33
CA VAL A 494 23.26 -23.78 -42.66
C VAL A 494 22.65 -22.44 -43.09
N GLY A 495 21.33 -22.31 -42.95
CA GLY A 495 20.58 -21.14 -43.38
C GLY A 495 20.89 -19.88 -42.58
N LYS A 496 20.97 -19.96 -41.25
CA LYS A 496 21.34 -18.84 -40.37
C LYS A 496 22.71 -18.29 -40.71
N ASN A 497 23.73 -19.14 -40.81
CA ASN A 497 25.09 -18.71 -41.14
C ASN A 497 25.19 -18.13 -42.57
N PHE A 498 24.46 -18.69 -43.54
CA PHE A 498 24.35 -18.07 -44.87
C PHE A 498 23.71 -16.68 -44.79
N MET A 499 22.63 -16.54 -44.03
CA MET A 499 21.92 -15.28 -43.85
C MET A 499 22.77 -14.22 -43.16
N ASP A 500 23.70 -14.58 -42.27
CA ASP A 500 24.65 -13.63 -41.68
C ASP A 500 25.54 -12.99 -42.76
N VAL A 501 26.12 -13.80 -43.66
CA VAL A 501 26.94 -13.31 -44.79
C VAL A 501 26.09 -12.53 -45.78
N PHE A 502 24.92 -13.06 -46.12
CA PHE A 502 23.99 -12.42 -47.04
C PHE A 502 23.54 -11.06 -46.52
N ASN A 503 23.15 -10.96 -45.24
CA ASN A 503 22.69 -9.72 -44.61
C ASN A 503 23.81 -8.68 -44.57
N ALA A 504 25.04 -9.08 -44.21
CA ALA A 504 26.19 -8.18 -44.21
C ALA A 504 26.42 -7.58 -45.60
N TRP A 505 26.32 -8.39 -46.66
CA TRP A 505 26.40 -7.91 -48.04
C TRP A 505 25.18 -7.07 -48.46
N TYR A 506 23.97 -7.57 -48.23
CA TYR A 506 22.71 -6.96 -48.65
C TYR A 506 22.53 -5.57 -48.02
N TYR A 507 22.58 -5.46 -46.70
CA TYR A 507 22.38 -4.19 -45.99
C TYR A 507 23.53 -3.19 -46.16
N SER A 508 24.68 -3.61 -46.72
CA SER A 508 25.76 -2.67 -47.07
C SER A 508 25.39 -1.70 -48.19
N PHE A 509 24.44 -2.06 -49.06
CA PHE A 509 24.02 -1.21 -50.19
C PHE A 509 22.50 -1.08 -50.32
N SER A 510 21.72 -2.04 -49.79
CA SER A 510 20.28 -2.11 -49.98
C SER A 510 19.50 -0.90 -49.46
N PRO A 511 19.85 -0.22 -48.34
CA PRO A 511 19.11 0.96 -47.88
C PRO A 511 19.12 2.09 -48.91
N ARG A 512 20.30 2.37 -49.50
CA ARG A 512 20.45 3.40 -50.52
C ARG A 512 19.69 3.07 -51.80
N VAL A 513 19.64 1.79 -52.18
CA VAL A 513 18.87 1.34 -53.35
C VAL A 513 17.36 1.42 -53.06
N ALA A 514 16.92 1.01 -51.87
CA ALA A 514 15.52 1.07 -51.45
C ALA A 514 14.98 2.50 -51.47
N GLU A 515 15.74 3.46 -50.91
CA GLU A 515 15.40 4.89 -50.93
C GLU A 515 15.24 5.43 -52.38
N MET A 516 16.16 5.05 -53.29
CA MET A 516 16.06 5.44 -54.71
C MET A 516 14.82 4.87 -55.41
N ILE A 517 14.38 3.66 -55.03
CA ILE A 517 13.19 3.01 -55.60
C ILE A 517 11.91 3.66 -55.09
N GLU A 518 11.87 3.99 -53.80
CA GLU A 518 10.69 4.54 -53.16
C GLU A 518 10.25 5.86 -53.80
N GLY A 519 11.22 6.74 -54.07
CA GLY A 519 11.01 8.04 -54.70
C GLY A 519 10.80 8.04 -56.23
N ASN A 520 10.86 6.89 -56.92
CA ASN A 520 10.82 6.86 -58.39
C ASN A 520 9.99 5.67 -58.96
N THR A 521 8.84 5.99 -59.55
CA THR A 521 7.90 5.00 -60.12
C THR A 521 8.47 4.21 -61.31
N LEU A 522 9.37 4.79 -62.10
CA LEU A 522 10.05 4.10 -63.20
C LEU A 522 11.05 3.08 -62.67
N LEU A 523 11.87 3.46 -61.68
CA LEU A 523 12.80 2.54 -61.01
C LEU A 523 12.04 1.42 -60.29
N ARG A 524 10.91 1.73 -59.66
CA ARG A 524 10.02 0.73 -59.05
C ARG A 524 9.51 -0.28 -60.09
N THR A 525 9.06 0.18 -61.25
CA THR A 525 8.58 -0.71 -62.33
C THR A 525 9.72 -1.57 -62.90
N ALA A 526 10.89 -0.98 -63.13
CA ALA A 526 12.07 -1.71 -63.56
C ALA A 526 12.49 -2.77 -62.53
N MET A 527 12.46 -2.42 -61.23
CA MET A 527 12.80 -3.36 -60.16
C MET A 527 11.77 -4.48 -60.02
N LYS A 528 10.48 -4.22 -60.25
CA LYS A 528 9.46 -5.30 -60.34
C LYS A 528 9.80 -6.32 -61.43
N ILE A 529 10.23 -5.86 -62.61
CA ILE A 529 10.64 -6.74 -63.71
C ILE A 529 11.88 -7.55 -63.33
N ILE A 530 12.82 -6.94 -62.61
CA ILE A 530 14.04 -7.61 -62.13
C ILE A 530 13.71 -8.63 -61.04
N LEU A 531 12.83 -8.31 -60.08
CA LEU A 531 12.52 -9.17 -58.94
C LEU A 531 11.52 -10.28 -59.28
N TYR A 532 10.65 -10.10 -60.27
CA TYR A 532 9.64 -11.10 -60.62
C TYR A 532 10.21 -12.50 -60.92
N PRO A 533 11.24 -12.67 -61.78
CA PRO A 533 11.86 -13.98 -61.97
C PRO A 533 12.56 -14.49 -60.70
N LEU A 534 13.14 -13.61 -59.88
CA LEU A 534 13.80 -13.99 -58.63
C LEU A 534 12.80 -14.57 -57.63
N ILE A 535 11.63 -13.95 -57.47
CA ILE A 535 10.56 -14.44 -56.59
C ILE A 535 10.06 -15.80 -57.09
N GLY A 536 9.88 -15.96 -58.41
CA GLY A 536 9.54 -17.26 -58.99
C GLY A 536 10.58 -18.36 -58.71
N ILE A 537 11.87 -18.02 -58.78
CA ILE A 537 12.96 -18.93 -58.40
C ILE A 537 12.90 -19.29 -56.92
N LEU A 538 12.61 -18.32 -56.06
CA LEU A 538 12.50 -18.55 -54.62
C LEU A 538 11.27 -19.38 -54.24
N HIS A 539 10.15 -19.28 -54.97
CA HIS A 539 9.04 -20.23 -54.82
C HIS A 539 9.47 -21.66 -55.17
N LEU A 540 10.20 -21.86 -56.27
CA LEU A 540 10.73 -23.19 -56.61
C LEU A 540 11.73 -23.71 -55.57
N ALA A 541 12.54 -22.82 -55.01
CA ALA A 541 13.45 -23.15 -53.92
C ALA A 541 12.70 -23.50 -52.63
N ALA A 542 11.61 -22.79 -52.32
CA ALA A 542 10.73 -23.08 -51.19
C ALA A 542 10.01 -24.43 -51.35
N GLU A 543 9.57 -24.78 -52.56
CA GLU A 543 9.01 -26.11 -52.85
C GLU A 543 10.08 -27.21 -52.73
N ALA A 544 11.32 -26.95 -53.17
CA ALA A 544 12.41 -27.89 -52.96
C ALA A 544 12.70 -28.10 -51.46
N TYR A 545 12.57 -27.04 -50.65
CA TYR A 545 12.67 -27.12 -49.20
C TYR A 545 11.52 -27.93 -48.60
N SER A 546 10.27 -27.64 -48.98
CA SER A 546 9.07 -28.29 -48.44
C SER A 546 9.10 -29.81 -48.65
N LEU A 547 9.49 -30.25 -49.86
CA LEU A 547 9.62 -31.67 -50.23
C LEU A 547 10.67 -32.43 -49.42
N LEU A 548 11.69 -31.73 -48.91
CA LEU A 548 12.82 -32.30 -48.19
C LEU A 548 12.83 -31.95 -46.69
N SER A 549 11.76 -31.30 -46.21
CA SER A 549 11.64 -30.75 -44.85
C SER A 549 11.75 -31.79 -43.72
N PHE A 550 11.73 -33.09 -44.05
CA PHE A 550 12.08 -34.17 -43.11
C PHE A 550 13.52 -34.06 -42.56
N ASN A 551 14.42 -33.37 -43.28
CA ASN A 551 15.73 -32.98 -42.80
C ASN A 551 15.96 -31.49 -43.16
N PRO A 552 15.66 -30.56 -42.23
CA PRO A 552 15.72 -29.12 -42.51
C PRO A 552 17.07 -28.61 -43.01
N GLU A 553 18.19 -29.08 -42.44
CA GLU A 553 19.53 -28.67 -42.88
C GLU A 553 19.80 -29.10 -44.33
N PHE A 554 19.47 -30.35 -44.66
CA PHE A 554 19.58 -30.85 -46.03
C PHE A 554 18.63 -30.12 -46.98
N ALA A 555 17.41 -29.82 -46.52
CA ALA A 555 16.40 -29.10 -47.29
C ALA A 555 16.87 -27.68 -47.64
N VAL A 556 17.45 -26.92 -46.70
CA VAL A 556 18.00 -25.58 -46.97
C VAL A 556 19.16 -25.66 -47.95
N LEU A 557 20.05 -26.65 -47.82
CA LEU A 557 21.16 -26.84 -48.75
C LEU A 557 20.68 -27.10 -50.19
N VAL A 558 19.69 -27.98 -50.37
CA VAL A 558 19.10 -28.26 -51.68
C VAL A 558 18.31 -27.06 -52.21
N SER A 559 17.58 -26.35 -51.34
CA SER A 559 16.89 -25.11 -51.69
C SER A 559 17.87 -24.06 -52.22
N GLY A 560 18.99 -23.85 -51.53
CA GLY A 560 20.08 -22.97 -51.94
C GLY A 560 20.73 -23.40 -53.26
N LEU A 561 20.87 -24.72 -53.51
CA LEU A 561 21.33 -25.25 -54.79
C LEU A 561 20.36 -24.91 -55.93
N VAL A 562 19.05 -25.13 -55.75
CA VAL A 562 18.01 -24.83 -56.73
C VAL A 562 17.99 -23.32 -57.03
N ALA A 563 17.97 -22.49 -55.99
CA ALA A 563 17.97 -21.04 -56.12
C ALA A 563 19.22 -20.55 -56.88
N SER A 564 20.42 -20.93 -56.43
CA SER A 564 21.67 -20.49 -57.05
C SER A 564 21.84 -20.99 -58.50
N PHE A 565 21.43 -22.23 -58.79
CA PHE A 565 21.42 -22.76 -60.15
C PHE A 565 20.54 -21.92 -61.08
N LEU A 566 19.28 -21.70 -60.69
CA LEU A 566 18.29 -20.98 -61.48
C LEU A 566 18.62 -19.49 -61.60
N ILE A 567 19.18 -18.85 -60.56
CA ILE A 567 19.67 -17.47 -60.62
C ILE A 567 20.78 -17.36 -61.67
N GLY A 568 21.73 -18.30 -61.67
CA GLY A 568 22.80 -18.33 -62.67
C GLY A 568 22.27 -18.51 -64.10
N LEU A 569 21.19 -19.28 -64.29
CA LEU A 569 20.53 -19.43 -65.59
C LEU A 569 19.72 -18.20 -66.02
N ALA A 570 18.93 -17.61 -65.11
CA ALA A 570 18.01 -16.53 -65.44
C ALA A 570 18.72 -15.18 -65.61
N TYR A 571 19.69 -14.87 -64.74
CA TYR A 571 20.33 -13.55 -64.71
C TYR A 571 21.71 -13.54 -65.37
N PHE A 572 22.54 -14.54 -65.09
CA PHE A 572 23.95 -14.52 -65.51
C PHE A 572 24.19 -15.19 -66.87
N ALA A 573 23.42 -16.22 -67.23
CA ALA A 573 23.61 -16.94 -68.49
C ALA A 573 23.33 -16.10 -69.75
N PRO A 574 22.28 -15.25 -69.82
CA PRO A 574 22.08 -14.35 -70.96
C PRO A 574 23.24 -13.37 -71.12
N VAL A 575 23.74 -12.81 -70.01
CA VAL A 575 24.88 -11.89 -70.01
C VAL A 575 26.16 -12.60 -70.47
N ALA A 576 26.43 -13.79 -69.93
CA ALA A 576 27.58 -14.61 -70.33
C ALA A 576 27.53 -14.99 -71.83
N PHE A 577 26.33 -15.27 -72.35
CA PHE A 577 26.10 -15.54 -73.76
C PHE A 577 26.36 -14.32 -74.64
N VAL A 578 25.82 -13.14 -74.28
CA VAL A 578 26.03 -11.89 -75.02
C VAL A 578 27.51 -11.46 -75.01
N LEU A 579 28.18 -11.51 -73.86
CA LEU A 579 29.62 -11.20 -73.76
C LEU A 579 30.46 -12.11 -74.65
N ARG A 580 30.05 -13.37 -74.77
CA ARG A 580 30.70 -14.32 -75.67
C ARG A 580 30.45 -14.01 -77.15
N LEU A 581 29.26 -13.55 -77.54
CA LEU A 581 28.98 -13.09 -78.90
C LEU A 581 29.82 -11.87 -79.27
N ILE A 582 29.94 -10.90 -78.36
CA ILE A 582 30.66 -9.63 -78.61
C ILE A 582 32.18 -9.82 -78.60
N LYS A 583 32.73 -10.52 -77.61
CA LYS A 583 34.19 -10.60 -77.38
C LYS A 583 34.84 -11.90 -77.88
N LYS A 584 34.10 -12.82 -78.53
CA LYS A 584 34.57 -14.17 -78.90
C LYS A 584 35.24 -14.93 -77.73
N LEU A 585 34.82 -14.64 -76.49
CA LEU A 585 35.33 -15.28 -75.28
C LEU A 585 35.05 -16.78 -75.32
N ARG A 586 36.10 -17.60 -75.51
CA ARG A 586 35.97 -19.06 -75.42
C ARG A 586 36.08 -19.46 -73.95
N VAL A 587 35.02 -20.07 -73.41
CA VAL A 587 35.07 -20.69 -72.07
C VAL A 587 35.82 -22.03 -72.20
N PRO A 588 37.08 -22.13 -71.73
CA PRO A 588 37.82 -23.38 -71.85
C PRO A 588 37.24 -24.42 -70.90
N THR A 589 37.27 -25.69 -71.31
CA THR A 589 36.75 -26.81 -70.51
C THR A 589 37.43 -26.93 -69.14
N LYS A 590 38.66 -26.43 -69.01
CA LYS A 590 39.40 -26.36 -67.74
C LYS A 590 38.75 -25.42 -66.72
N VAL A 591 38.24 -24.26 -67.15
CA VAL A 591 37.56 -23.29 -66.27
C VAL A 591 36.24 -23.86 -65.74
N LEU A 592 35.49 -24.56 -66.60
CA LEU A 592 34.26 -25.23 -66.19
C LEU A 592 34.51 -26.37 -65.20
N ARG A 593 35.59 -27.14 -65.40
CA ARG A 593 36.00 -28.17 -64.43
C ARG A 593 36.45 -27.55 -63.11
N ALA A 594 37.19 -26.45 -63.16
CA ALA A 594 37.62 -25.74 -61.95
C ALA A 594 36.43 -25.19 -61.16
N SER A 595 35.43 -24.58 -61.81
CA SER A 595 34.24 -24.08 -61.12
C SER A 595 33.42 -25.20 -60.48
N LEU A 596 33.29 -26.34 -61.17
CA LEU A 596 32.62 -27.52 -60.63
C LEU A 596 33.38 -28.12 -59.44
N LEU A 597 34.72 -28.16 -59.49
CA LEU A 597 35.53 -28.65 -58.36
C LEU A 597 35.43 -27.74 -57.14
N ILE A 598 35.39 -26.42 -57.34
CA ILE A 598 35.19 -25.44 -56.24
C ILE A 598 33.80 -25.64 -55.62
N TRP A 599 32.78 -25.90 -56.44
CA TRP A 599 31.43 -26.20 -55.96
C TRP A 599 31.38 -27.50 -55.13
N ILE A 600 32.00 -28.59 -55.62
CA ILE A 600 32.10 -29.85 -54.87
C ILE A 600 32.88 -29.65 -53.56
N LEU A 601 33.98 -28.91 -53.60
CA LEU A 601 34.75 -28.57 -52.39
C LEU A 601 33.90 -27.78 -51.40
N GLY A 602 33.09 -26.82 -51.87
CA GLY A 602 32.15 -26.06 -51.03
C GLY A 602 31.14 -26.98 -50.35
N LEU A 603 30.58 -27.93 -51.08
CA LEU A 603 29.67 -28.92 -50.51
C LEU A 603 30.34 -29.78 -49.43
N CYS A 604 31.57 -30.24 -49.67
CA CYS A 604 32.34 -30.99 -48.67
C CYS A 604 32.63 -30.14 -47.42
N LEU A 605 33.00 -28.88 -47.59
CA LEU A 605 33.25 -27.97 -46.47
C LEU A 605 31.99 -27.64 -45.68
N ILE A 606 30.83 -27.53 -46.33
CA ILE A 606 29.53 -27.39 -45.64
C ILE A 606 29.27 -28.60 -44.75
N VAL A 607 29.45 -29.82 -45.27
CA VAL A 607 29.26 -31.05 -44.47
C VAL A 607 30.23 -31.09 -43.28
N ILE A 608 31.49 -30.69 -43.48
CA ILE A 608 32.47 -30.61 -42.37
C ILE A 608 32.06 -29.54 -41.35
N ALA A 609 31.61 -28.36 -41.81
CA ALA A 609 31.18 -27.26 -40.95
C ALA A 609 29.92 -27.62 -40.16
N GLU A 610 29.01 -28.40 -40.74
CA GLU A 610 27.81 -28.91 -40.09
C GLU A 610 28.17 -29.91 -38.98
N ILE A 611 29.01 -30.90 -39.29
CA ILE A 611 29.43 -31.91 -38.30
C ILE A 611 30.21 -31.25 -37.15
N ALA A 612 31.05 -30.26 -37.47
CA ALA A 612 31.84 -29.52 -36.49
C ALA A 612 31.10 -28.36 -35.81
N GLN A 613 29.86 -28.06 -36.23
CA GLN A 613 29.09 -26.88 -35.81
C GLN A 613 29.91 -25.58 -35.85
N TRP A 614 30.72 -25.41 -36.90
CA TRP A 614 31.67 -24.30 -37.03
C TRP A 614 31.11 -23.18 -37.90
N SER A 615 30.55 -22.15 -37.27
CA SER A 615 29.90 -21.01 -37.92
C SER A 615 30.77 -20.30 -38.97
N GLY A 616 32.02 -19.99 -38.64
CA GLY A 616 32.92 -19.29 -39.57
C GLY A 616 33.22 -20.10 -40.84
N LEU A 617 33.38 -21.41 -40.73
CA LEU A 617 33.58 -22.30 -41.89
C LEU A 617 32.27 -22.44 -42.69
N MET A 618 31.12 -22.48 -42.00
CA MET A 618 29.80 -22.55 -42.65
C MET A 618 29.52 -21.29 -43.48
N MET A 619 29.77 -20.09 -42.93
CA MET A 619 29.66 -18.81 -43.63
C MET A 619 30.52 -18.79 -44.91
N PHE A 620 31.79 -19.16 -44.79
CA PHE A 620 32.72 -19.16 -45.93
C PHE A 620 32.31 -20.18 -47.00
N SER A 621 31.98 -21.41 -46.58
CA SER A 621 31.68 -22.50 -47.50
C SER A 621 30.35 -22.33 -48.23
N THR A 622 29.30 -21.81 -47.57
CA THR A 622 28.01 -21.49 -48.20
C THR A 622 28.12 -20.37 -49.24
N ALA A 623 28.86 -19.30 -48.94
CA ALA A 623 29.14 -18.25 -49.92
C ALA A 623 29.91 -18.78 -51.14
N MET A 624 30.94 -19.60 -50.91
CA MET A 624 31.71 -20.25 -51.97
C MET A 624 30.83 -21.18 -52.81
N PHE A 625 29.95 -21.96 -52.18
CA PHE A 625 29.02 -22.87 -52.82
C PHE A 625 28.04 -22.13 -53.74
N VAL A 626 27.36 -21.08 -53.25
CA VAL A 626 26.39 -20.30 -54.03
C VAL A 626 27.05 -19.62 -55.23
N LEU A 627 28.17 -18.93 -55.02
CA LEU A 627 28.88 -18.20 -56.09
C LEU A 627 29.42 -19.15 -57.16
N SER A 628 30.00 -20.27 -56.76
CA SER A 628 30.52 -21.28 -57.70
C SER A 628 29.40 -21.99 -58.46
N MET A 629 28.21 -22.18 -57.87
CA MET A 629 27.05 -22.74 -58.54
C MET A 629 26.49 -21.80 -59.62
N ILE A 630 26.31 -20.52 -59.28
CA ILE A 630 25.89 -19.47 -60.24
C ILE A 630 26.87 -19.40 -61.42
N ALA A 631 28.18 -19.43 -61.14
CA ALA A 631 29.21 -19.43 -62.17
C ALA A 631 29.13 -20.69 -63.04
N THR A 632 28.93 -21.87 -62.44
CA THR A 632 28.88 -23.14 -63.16
C THR A 632 27.64 -23.24 -64.05
N SER A 633 26.46 -22.86 -63.56
CA SER A 633 25.21 -22.90 -64.36
C SER A 633 25.21 -21.91 -65.51
N SER A 634 25.71 -20.69 -65.29
CA SER A 634 25.82 -19.67 -66.35
C SER A 634 26.84 -20.06 -67.44
N LEU A 635 28.01 -20.56 -67.06
CA LEU A 635 29.08 -20.95 -68.00
C LEU A 635 28.75 -22.24 -68.76
N THR A 636 28.09 -23.22 -68.12
CA THR A 636 27.61 -24.44 -68.81
C THR A 636 26.60 -24.08 -69.90
N PHE A 637 25.59 -23.27 -69.57
CA PHE A 637 24.56 -22.84 -70.50
C PHE A 637 25.14 -22.09 -71.71
N ALA A 638 26.02 -21.11 -71.45
CA ALA A 638 26.71 -20.36 -72.50
C ALA A 638 27.59 -21.25 -73.41
N LYS A 639 28.03 -22.42 -72.93
CA LYS A 639 28.78 -23.41 -73.72
C LYS A 639 27.88 -24.33 -74.54
N LEU A 640 26.74 -24.77 -73.99
CA LEU A 640 25.78 -25.65 -74.66
C LEU A 640 25.06 -24.97 -75.82
N LEU A 641 24.63 -23.72 -75.65
CA LEU A 641 23.89 -22.97 -76.69
C LEU A 641 24.71 -22.73 -77.96
N VAL A 642 26.04 -22.62 -77.84
CA VAL A 642 26.97 -22.46 -78.98
C VAL A 642 27.23 -23.78 -79.71
N ARG A 643 27.09 -24.92 -79.02
CA ARG A 643 27.21 -26.24 -79.66
C ARG A 643 26.00 -26.51 -80.54
N TYR A 644 24.81 -26.15 -80.04
CA TYR A 644 23.55 -26.18 -80.79
C TYR A 644 23.60 -25.28 -82.04
N ASN A 645 24.04 -24.02 -81.91
CA ASN A 645 24.12 -23.04 -83.02
C ASN A 645 25.26 -23.33 -84.04
N ARG A 646 26.05 -24.40 -83.85
CA ARG A 646 27.08 -24.89 -84.78
C ARG A 646 26.68 -26.18 -85.49
N GLU A 647 25.69 -26.90 -84.95
CA GLU A 647 25.17 -28.17 -85.48
C GLU A 647 23.83 -27.97 -86.22
N SER A 648 23.12 -26.84 -85.99
CA SER A 648 22.09 -26.26 -86.86
C SER A 648 22.70 -25.32 -87.89
#